data_AF-A0A7R9WAR8-F1
#
_entry.id   AF-A0A7R9WAR8-F1
#
_cell.length_a   1.000
_cell.length_b   1.000
_cell.length_c   1.000
_cell.angle_alpha   90.00
_cell.angle_beta   90.00
_cell.angle_gamma   90.00
#
_symmetry.space_group_name_H-M   'P 1'
#
loop_
_entity.id
_entity.type
_entity.pdbx_description
1 polymer ?
#
loop_
_entity_poly.entity_id
_entity_poly.type
_entity_poly.pdbx_seq_one_letter_code
_entity_poly.pdbx_strand_id
1 'polypeptide(L)'
;MNLPESVAHFKEEAVKVELKPFDRFETMLYLKLLLGIQGEEIEIDEKMLDTVHDRANGCPLYVEYIVTWALERRMIEQDSESKKMILLHDDVSEETAIPRELSNIVLAAFNNLSPTLWDALKIASCIGYSFDAKVYKQLTNAMDLMPKVEELANLYDAFELSIDSNTYKWKHQAVFEAVKSLLIKNQTVQIHGMIAEEYEKEGSTDQGLSLDAGMRRLLARHFLLAEKWEGAFDQYMEAGKQAEDTFNYPEAAKMYEEAIICQGKLSYRPSLSSRLLPTIKLGNCLRELARYEESEAVLTRCLKEVEKERALQISTDTEQMYVLALTVLATLHQNQSKYNQARELYEKALPIARTVEGSSSSLWLANHIAGYAEILRKMGELEASEKLHREALKMREDNSCTELELAVSYTQLGCTLIGLGQAAEAYERHRSALLLRFKYLGFSHGLVSESLNYCAEGLSSLSRSEEGIPLAMHCVAIRKEVFGTAHPAFAHALSILASCFDAVGRQSSAKGLLERCLKICEEAFPKDHANIIPNLMSYGRVLRSMGMYEEGRNIYERAVKVHRINFKQGQKQLQLDTCLKEIRELTEEMEKGPDQRSVFLSESDRVLQHVTDRTVDVDADGTPLIILTDIGRDVDDEYALMLLGALTRKRLVNPLAVVTTLSPSRKRAALSKGSLDALGLLHVPVGIGSAGGVEEGRELEVYESAYRKASASIFEDGMNLMLLSLSSAPDKSVRLLGLASLTDFASLVRNHEDLFVSKVKEVVIMGGLEPLDSHDTLQPDTAYNNKCDMESARYLYERCQELGVPTVTLSRWAVYGCPVSNELFDELCKTDHMVATNLRRVSMTSINELWRKVNLPFPHPGREKLPERCNRKWFCGTFFGKDDIRRDGSASIWDLVTKLFMYDPLAMLCCVDEYRHEFFRWTTKEVNGVIHHFVGVSESNNGVIDPKALCNKLSYLFRFSLRESLQNIEESSN
;
A
#
# COMPACT_ATOMS: atom_id res chain seq x y z
N MET A 1 7.21 38.42 15.47
CA MET A 1 6.07 38.42 16.41
C MET A 1 5.37 37.08 16.26
N ASN A 2 5.41 36.25 17.31
CA ASN A 2 4.72 34.96 17.34
C ASN A 2 3.23 35.20 17.60
N LEU A 3 2.37 34.63 16.75
CA LEU A 3 0.96 34.47 17.06
C LEU A 3 0.76 33.17 17.87
N PRO A 4 -0.20 33.11 18.83
CA PRO A 4 -0.33 32.01 19.77
C PRO A 4 -0.88 30.73 19.14
N GLU A 5 -0.49 29.57 19.69
CA GLU A 5 -0.87 28.20 19.30
C GLU A 5 -2.35 27.82 19.51
N SER A 6 -3.26 28.79 19.65
CA SER A 6 -4.70 28.51 19.92
C SER A 6 -5.61 28.58 18.68
N VAL A 7 -5.08 28.58 17.45
CA VAL A 7 -5.89 28.69 16.20
C VAL A 7 -5.78 27.47 15.28
N ALA A 8 -5.28 26.33 15.77
CA ALA A 8 -5.09 25.13 14.95
C ALA A 8 -6.38 24.30 14.68
N HIS A 9 -7.59 24.86 14.86
CA HIS A 9 -8.87 24.14 14.67
C HIS A 9 -9.93 24.98 13.92
N PHE A 10 -9.55 25.72 12.88
CA PHE A 10 -10.51 26.08 11.84
C PHE A 10 -10.34 25.13 10.66
N LYS A 11 -11.31 24.24 10.49
CA LYS A 11 -11.65 23.75 9.15
C LYS A 11 -11.79 24.98 8.27
N GLU A 12 -11.23 24.97 7.06
CA GLU A 12 -11.63 25.90 6.02
C GLU A 12 -13.14 25.69 5.79
N GLU A 13 -13.98 26.38 6.56
CA GLU A 13 -15.35 26.60 6.14
C GLU A 13 -15.25 27.52 4.95
N ALA A 14 -15.30 26.93 3.76
CA ALA A 14 -15.52 27.66 2.53
C ALA A 14 -16.77 28.52 2.73
N VAL A 15 -16.57 29.82 2.98
CA VAL A 15 -17.67 30.78 3.04
C VAL A 15 -18.23 30.84 1.63
N LYS A 16 -19.36 30.18 1.42
CA LYS A 16 -20.08 30.16 0.16
C LYS A 16 -20.69 31.55 -0.04
N VAL A 17 -19.93 32.46 -0.66
CA VAL A 17 -20.44 33.78 -1.05
C VAL A 17 -21.35 33.57 -2.25
N GLU A 18 -22.65 33.53 -2.00
CA GLU A 18 -23.66 33.44 -3.03
C GLU A 18 -23.97 34.85 -3.53
N LEU A 19 -23.46 35.19 -4.73
CA LEU A 19 -23.76 36.46 -5.38
C LEU A 19 -25.24 36.46 -5.78
N LYS A 20 -26.03 37.33 -5.14
CA LYS A 20 -27.45 37.50 -5.47
C LYS A 20 -27.60 38.56 -6.56
N PRO A 21 -28.57 38.41 -7.48
CA PRO A 21 -28.94 39.49 -8.38
C PRO A 21 -29.38 40.72 -7.58
N PHE A 22 -29.18 41.90 -8.16
CA PHE A 22 -29.73 43.14 -7.60
C PHE A 22 -31.22 42.99 -7.42
N ASP A 23 -31.70 43.42 -6.26
CA ASP A 23 -33.12 43.62 -6.09
C ASP A 23 -33.59 44.85 -6.91
N ARG A 24 -34.90 45.07 -6.92
CA ARG A 24 -35.51 46.17 -7.67
C ARG A 24 -34.98 47.55 -7.25
N PHE A 25 -34.67 47.72 -5.97
CA PHE A 25 -34.17 48.98 -5.41
C PHE A 25 -32.70 49.20 -5.78
N GLU A 26 -31.87 48.17 -5.68
CA GLU A 26 -30.47 48.17 -6.13
C GLU A 26 -30.37 48.43 -7.63
N THR A 27 -31.28 47.84 -8.43
CA THR A 27 -31.38 48.11 -9.87
C THR A 27 -31.71 49.57 -10.15
N MET A 28 -32.65 50.16 -9.42
CA MET A 28 -33.00 51.58 -9.53
C MET A 28 -31.81 52.49 -9.19
N LEU A 29 -31.09 52.22 -8.10
CA LEU A 29 -29.91 53.00 -7.71
C LEU A 29 -28.82 52.92 -8.79
N TYR A 30 -28.62 51.74 -9.35
CA TYR A 30 -27.64 51.53 -10.41
C TYR A 30 -28.02 52.22 -11.72
N LEU A 31 -29.31 52.23 -12.07
CA LEU A 31 -29.83 53.01 -13.20
C LEU A 31 -29.60 54.51 -13.04
N LYS A 32 -29.81 55.07 -11.83
CA LYS A 32 -29.54 56.49 -11.56
C LYS A 32 -28.06 56.82 -11.76
N LEU A 33 -27.18 55.91 -11.31
CA LEU A 33 -25.74 56.03 -11.49
C LEU A 33 -25.36 56.05 -12.98
N LEU A 34 -25.86 55.10 -13.77
CA LEU A 34 -25.55 54.96 -15.20
C LEU A 34 -26.05 56.15 -16.04
N LEU A 35 -27.21 56.70 -15.69
CA LEU A 35 -27.78 57.87 -16.34
C LEU A 35 -27.19 59.20 -15.85
N GLY A 36 -26.22 59.17 -14.92
CA GLY A 36 -25.56 60.36 -14.39
C GLY A 36 -26.46 61.27 -13.54
N ILE A 37 -27.54 60.72 -12.97
CA ILE A 37 -28.51 61.48 -12.17
C ILE A 37 -27.92 61.71 -10.77
N GLN A 38 -27.61 62.96 -10.44
CA GLN A 38 -27.12 63.37 -9.12
C GLN A 38 -28.20 64.17 -8.37
N GLY A 39 -28.66 63.65 -7.22
CA GLY A 39 -29.66 64.30 -6.36
C GLY A 39 -31.11 63.84 -6.57
N GLU A 40 -32.04 64.34 -5.74
CA GLU A 40 -33.46 63.92 -5.71
C GLU A 40 -34.35 64.54 -6.80
N GLU A 41 -33.82 65.35 -7.72
CA GLU A 41 -34.67 66.14 -8.64
C GLU A 41 -35.18 65.39 -9.87
N ILE A 42 -34.59 64.25 -10.24
CA ILE A 42 -35.00 63.44 -11.39
C ILE A 42 -35.21 61.99 -10.93
N GLU A 43 -36.40 61.45 -11.16
CA GLU A 43 -36.75 60.06 -10.82
C GLU A 43 -36.68 59.14 -12.04
N ILE A 44 -36.62 57.83 -11.82
CA ILE A 44 -36.76 56.83 -12.89
C ILE A 44 -38.22 56.43 -12.94
N ASP A 45 -38.80 56.37 -14.15
CA ASP A 45 -40.15 55.88 -14.30
C ASP A 45 -40.29 54.40 -13.91
N GLU A 46 -41.37 54.05 -13.21
CA GLU A 46 -41.59 52.71 -12.68
C GLU A 46 -41.66 51.66 -13.80
N LYS A 47 -42.23 52.01 -14.97
CA LYS A 47 -42.32 51.10 -16.11
C LYS A 47 -40.93 50.85 -16.72
N MET A 48 -40.08 51.87 -16.78
CA MET A 48 -38.70 51.72 -17.20
C MET A 48 -37.92 50.82 -16.23
N LEU A 49 -38.06 51.07 -14.93
CA LEU A 49 -37.41 50.27 -13.90
C LEU A 49 -37.81 48.79 -13.98
N ASP A 50 -39.12 48.50 -14.05
CA ASP A 50 -39.63 47.13 -14.14
C ASP A 50 -39.16 46.45 -15.44
N THR A 51 -39.20 47.16 -16.56
CA THR A 51 -38.76 46.61 -17.86
C THR A 51 -37.27 46.24 -17.83
N VAL A 52 -36.42 47.08 -17.26
CA VAL A 52 -34.98 46.82 -17.18
C VAL A 52 -34.67 45.74 -16.13
N HIS A 53 -35.30 45.80 -14.96
CA HIS A 53 -35.08 44.84 -13.88
C HIS A 53 -35.53 43.42 -14.26
N ASP A 54 -36.74 43.28 -14.81
CA ASP A 54 -37.29 41.99 -15.20
C ASP A 54 -36.52 41.37 -16.35
N ARG A 55 -36.08 42.18 -17.33
CA ARG A 55 -35.23 41.69 -18.44
C ARG A 55 -33.85 41.30 -17.96
N ALA A 56 -33.26 42.09 -17.05
CA ALA A 56 -31.95 41.80 -16.47
C ALA A 56 -31.99 40.68 -15.43
N ASN A 57 -33.16 40.34 -14.91
CA ASN A 57 -33.37 39.52 -13.72
C ASN A 57 -32.42 39.92 -12.57
N GLY A 58 -32.21 41.23 -12.39
CA GLY A 58 -31.28 41.81 -11.41
C GLY A 58 -29.78 41.66 -11.73
N CYS A 59 -29.36 41.17 -12.89
CA CYS A 59 -27.93 41.08 -13.23
C CYS A 59 -27.34 42.48 -13.52
N PRO A 60 -26.35 42.97 -12.73
CA PRO A 60 -25.85 44.34 -12.87
C PRO A 60 -25.26 44.64 -14.26
N LEU A 61 -24.45 43.73 -14.79
CA LEU A 61 -23.86 43.85 -16.13
C LEU A 61 -24.94 43.97 -17.23
N TYR A 62 -26.07 43.27 -17.05
CA TYR A 62 -27.16 43.30 -18.01
C TYR A 62 -27.96 44.60 -17.89
N VAL A 63 -28.16 45.13 -16.68
CA VAL A 63 -28.75 46.47 -16.49
C VAL A 63 -27.93 47.53 -17.22
N GLU A 64 -26.61 47.53 -17.06
CA GLU A 64 -25.71 48.47 -17.75
C GLU A 64 -25.80 48.39 -19.28
N TYR A 65 -25.85 47.18 -19.83
CA TYR A 65 -26.00 46.98 -21.26
C TYR A 65 -27.34 47.48 -21.80
N ILE A 66 -28.47 47.14 -21.14
CA ILE A 66 -29.81 47.57 -21.57
C ILE A 66 -29.85 49.10 -21.66
N VAL A 67 -29.32 49.77 -20.64
CA VAL A 67 -29.29 51.23 -20.56
C VAL A 67 -28.42 51.82 -21.65
N THR A 68 -27.22 51.31 -21.84
CA THR A 68 -26.29 51.78 -22.89
C THR A 68 -26.91 51.60 -24.29
N TRP A 69 -27.47 50.43 -24.56
CA TRP A 69 -28.14 50.10 -25.82
C TRP A 69 -29.31 51.05 -26.13
N ALA A 70 -30.11 51.36 -25.10
CA ALA A 70 -31.24 52.27 -25.20
C ALA A 70 -30.80 53.75 -25.35
N LEU A 71 -29.71 54.15 -24.69
CA LEU A 71 -29.11 55.49 -24.85
C LEU A 71 -28.56 55.70 -26.27
N GLU A 72 -27.83 54.73 -26.82
CA GLU A 72 -27.27 54.81 -28.19
C GLU A 72 -28.35 54.99 -29.26
N ARG A 73 -29.53 54.40 -29.02
CA ARG A 73 -30.69 54.48 -29.92
C ARG A 73 -31.63 55.63 -29.59
N ARG A 74 -31.27 56.48 -28.62
CA ARG A 74 -32.07 57.62 -28.15
C ARG A 74 -33.47 57.22 -27.68
N MET A 75 -33.57 56.07 -27.04
CA MET A 75 -34.82 55.53 -26.50
C MET A 75 -35.05 55.91 -25.05
N ILE A 76 -34.10 56.56 -24.40
CA ILE A 76 -34.27 57.09 -23.03
C ILE A 76 -34.33 58.61 -23.13
N GLU A 77 -35.40 59.21 -22.61
CA GLU A 77 -35.55 60.65 -22.52
C GLU A 77 -36.03 61.09 -21.14
N GLN A 78 -35.77 62.36 -20.80
CA GLN A 78 -36.34 62.99 -19.63
C GLN A 78 -37.68 63.61 -20.00
N ASP A 79 -38.76 63.14 -19.37
CA ASP A 79 -40.06 63.78 -19.48
C ASP A 79 -40.03 65.13 -18.76
N SER A 80 -40.23 66.20 -19.53
CA SER A 80 -40.19 67.59 -19.06
C SER A 80 -41.31 67.96 -18.08
N GLU A 81 -42.44 67.25 -18.08
CA GLU A 81 -43.56 67.53 -17.16
C GLU A 81 -43.43 66.77 -15.84
N SER A 82 -43.06 65.49 -15.89
CA SER A 82 -42.99 64.63 -14.69
C SER A 82 -41.61 64.60 -14.01
N LYS A 83 -40.58 65.18 -14.63
CA LYS A 83 -39.17 65.07 -14.21
C LYS A 83 -38.70 63.62 -14.03
N LYS A 84 -39.21 62.70 -14.86
CA LYS A 84 -38.83 61.29 -14.85
C LYS A 84 -38.04 60.91 -16.09
N MET A 85 -37.06 60.03 -15.92
CA MET A 85 -36.44 59.32 -17.04
C MET A 85 -37.38 58.20 -17.49
N ILE A 86 -37.80 58.27 -18.75
CA ILE A 86 -38.71 57.32 -19.38
C ILE A 86 -38.02 56.58 -20.51
N LEU A 87 -38.45 55.34 -20.75
CA LEU A 87 -38.03 54.54 -21.90
C LEU A 87 -39.12 54.64 -22.99
N LEU A 88 -38.78 55.26 -24.12
CA LEU A 88 -39.63 55.46 -25.28
C LEU A 88 -39.73 54.20 -26.13
N HIS A 89 -40.95 53.89 -26.57
CA HIS A 89 -41.29 52.86 -27.56
C HIS A 89 -40.65 51.48 -27.31
N ASP A 90 -41.30 50.65 -26.48
CA ASP A 90 -41.09 49.19 -26.47
C ASP A 90 -42.10 48.48 -27.40
N ASP A 91 -42.47 49.11 -28.53
CA ASP A 91 -43.50 48.58 -29.45
C ASP A 91 -42.90 47.78 -30.62
N VAL A 92 -42.97 46.45 -30.47
CA VAL A 92 -43.32 45.37 -31.43
C VAL A 92 -42.66 45.31 -32.83
N SER A 93 -41.48 45.88 -33.07
CA SER A 93 -40.64 45.48 -34.23
C SER A 93 -39.35 44.79 -33.75
N GLU A 94 -39.04 43.58 -34.26
CA GLU A 94 -37.91 42.75 -33.81
C GLU A 94 -36.54 43.45 -33.92
N GLU A 95 -36.41 44.46 -34.77
CA GLU A 95 -35.14 45.18 -35.00
C GLU A 95 -34.86 46.30 -33.97
N THR A 96 -35.87 46.75 -33.21
CA THR A 96 -35.75 47.87 -32.26
C THR A 96 -36.14 47.52 -30.82
N ALA A 97 -36.34 46.24 -30.50
CA ALA A 97 -36.66 45.80 -29.15
C ALA A 97 -35.39 45.54 -28.32
N ILE A 98 -35.43 45.89 -27.02
CA ILE A 98 -34.34 45.56 -26.10
C ILE A 98 -34.22 44.02 -26.03
N PRO A 99 -33.00 43.46 -26.11
CA PRO A 99 -32.79 42.02 -26.03
C PRO A 99 -33.41 41.39 -24.78
N ARG A 100 -33.95 40.16 -24.90
CA ARG A 100 -34.68 39.48 -23.82
C ARG A 100 -33.86 38.45 -23.04
N GLU A 101 -32.75 37.97 -23.59
CA GLU A 101 -31.89 36.96 -22.96
C GLU A 101 -30.42 37.38 -23.03
N LEU A 102 -29.65 37.06 -21.99
CA LEU A 102 -28.21 37.32 -21.91
C LEU A 102 -27.43 36.66 -23.06
N SER A 103 -27.85 35.46 -23.47
CA SER A 103 -27.35 34.75 -24.65
C SER A 103 -27.43 35.63 -25.90
N ASN A 104 -28.60 36.21 -26.18
CA ASN A 104 -28.84 37.05 -27.36
C ASN A 104 -27.96 38.32 -27.37
N ILE A 105 -27.55 38.80 -26.20
CA ILE A 105 -26.69 39.98 -26.04
C ILE A 105 -25.23 39.63 -26.26
N VAL A 106 -24.78 38.56 -25.65
CA VAL A 106 -23.43 38.03 -25.86
C VAL A 106 -23.25 37.73 -27.35
N LEU A 107 -24.25 37.11 -27.99
CA LEU A 107 -24.24 36.83 -29.43
C LEU A 107 -24.34 38.10 -30.28
N ALA A 108 -25.04 39.15 -29.81
CA ALA A 108 -25.11 40.42 -30.52
C ALA A 108 -23.75 41.11 -30.68
N ALA A 109 -22.85 40.94 -29.71
CA ALA A 109 -21.46 41.40 -29.81
C ALA A 109 -20.67 40.67 -30.92
N PHE A 110 -21.14 39.50 -31.35
CA PHE A 110 -20.56 38.69 -32.43
C PHE A 110 -21.40 38.69 -33.72
N ASN A 111 -22.43 39.54 -33.84
CA ASN A 111 -23.33 39.55 -35.00
C ASN A 111 -22.64 39.84 -36.34
N ASN A 112 -21.46 40.49 -36.32
CA ASN A 112 -20.69 40.81 -37.52
C ASN A 112 -19.63 39.76 -37.87
N LEU A 113 -19.61 38.61 -37.19
CA LEU A 113 -18.67 37.53 -37.52
C LEU A 113 -18.99 36.90 -38.88
N SER A 114 -17.94 36.65 -39.67
CA SER A 114 -18.05 35.83 -40.88
C SER A 114 -18.51 34.40 -40.55
N PRO A 115 -19.16 33.69 -41.49
CA PRO A 115 -19.58 32.30 -41.28
C PRO A 115 -18.44 31.38 -40.80
N THR A 116 -17.22 31.57 -41.31
CA THR A 116 -16.03 30.80 -40.91
C THR A 116 -15.59 31.05 -39.47
N LEU A 117 -15.78 32.25 -38.94
CA LEU A 117 -15.50 32.56 -37.53
C LEU A 117 -16.55 31.93 -36.60
N TRP A 118 -17.81 31.89 -37.05
CA TRP A 118 -18.86 31.16 -36.35
C TRP A 118 -18.62 29.65 -36.31
N ASP A 119 -18.17 29.05 -37.42
CA ASP A 119 -17.82 27.64 -37.46
C ASP A 119 -16.67 27.32 -36.48
N ALA A 120 -15.67 28.21 -36.39
CA ALA A 120 -14.57 28.06 -35.44
C ALA A 120 -15.05 28.07 -33.97
N LEU A 121 -15.90 29.03 -33.60
CA LEU A 121 -16.50 29.13 -32.26
C LEU A 121 -17.36 27.90 -31.93
N LYS A 122 -18.18 27.45 -32.88
CA LYS A 122 -19.06 26.28 -32.72
C LYS A 122 -18.26 25.01 -32.48
N ILE A 123 -17.25 24.73 -33.30
CA ILE A 123 -16.38 23.56 -33.14
C ILE A 123 -15.62 23.62 -31.81
N ALA A 124 -15.09 24.79 -31.44
CA ALA A 124 -14.42 24.99 -30.14
C ALA A 124 -15.36 24.68 -28.96
N SER A 125 -16.62 25.09 -29.06
CA SER A 125 -17.61 24.87 -28.00
C SER A 125 -17.98 23.38 -27.84
N CYS A 126 -17.91 22.61 -28.92
CA CYS A 126 -18.14 21.16 -28.92
C CYS A 126 -16.96 20.37 -28.33
N ILE A 127 -15.73 20.89 -28.42
CA ILE A 127 -14.54 20.25 -27.82
C ILE A 127 -14.53 20.48 -26.30
N GLY A 128 -14.73 21.72 -25.84
CA GLY A 128 -14.84 22.02 -24.42
C GLY A 128 -14.57 23.48 -24.07
N TYR A 129 -14.63 23.79 -22.76
CA TYR A 129 -14.31 25.12 -22.23
C TYR A 129 -12.81 25.48 -22.34
N SER A 130 -11.98 24.48 -22.58
CA SER A 130 -10.58 24.62 -22.97
C SER A 130 -10.22 23.53 -23.96
N PHE A 131 -9.34 23.84 -24.91
CA PHE A 131 -8.88 22.89 -25.92
C PHE A 131 -7.42 23.15 -26.32
N ASP A 132 -6.71 22.09 -26.68
CA ASP A 132 -5.34 22.18 -27.18
C ASP A 132 -5.35 22.66 -28.64
N ALA A 133 -4.48 23.63 -28.95
CA ALA A 133 -4.35 24.24 -30.27
C ALA A 133 -3.93 23.24 -31.35
N LYS A 134 -3.07 22.28 -30.99
CA LYS A 134 -2.60 21.22 -31.88
C LYS A 134 -3.75 20.29 -32.25
N VAL A 135 -4.50 19.84 -31.24
CA VAL A 135 -5.68 18.96 -31.42
C VAL A 135 -6.74 19.67 -32.26
N TYR A 136 -7.03 20.94 -31.95
CA TYR A 136 -7.97 21.75 -32.72
C TYR A 136 -7.55 21.91 -34.18
N LYS A 137 -6.27 22.20 -34.42
CA LYS A 137 -5.71 22.33 -35.77
C LYS A 137 -5.80 21.03 -36.56
N GLN A 138 -5.55 19.88 -35.92
CA GLN A 138 -5.71 18.57 -36.56
C GLN A 138 -7.17 18.32 -36.94
N LEU A 139 -8.11 18.55 -36.01
CA LEU A 139 -9.56 18.39 -36.22
C LEU A 139 -10.11 19.27 -37.35
N THR A 140 -9.59 20.49 -37.48
CA THR A 140 -10.10 21.49 -38.42
C THR A 140 -9.21 21.70 -39.64
N ASN A 141 -8.20 20.83 -39.86
CA ASN A 141 -7.20 20.99 -40.92
C ASN A 141 -7.82 21.06 -42.32
N ALA A 142 -8.89 20.30 -42.57
CA ALA A 142 -9.62 20.33 -43.85
C ALA A 142 -10.36 21.66 -44.12
N MET A 143 -10.61 22.45 -43.07
CA MET A 143 -11.34 23.72 -43.11
C MET A 143 -10.44 24.94 -42.85
N ASP A 144 -9.18 24.73 -42.49
CA ASP A 144 -8.17 25.75 -42.15
C ASP A 144 -8.67 26.81 -41.14
N LEU A 145 -9.26 26.37 -40.03
CA LEU A 145 -9.90 27.25 -39.04
C LEU A 145 -8.96 27.72 -37.90
N MET A 146 -7.75 27.18 -37.79
CA MET A 146 -6.80 27.59 -36.74
C MET A 146 -6.46 29.10 -36.81
N PRO A 147 -6.18 29.70 -37.98
CA PRO A 147 -5.97 31.15 -38.09
C PRO A 147 -7.19 31.97 -37.63
N LYS A 148 -8.40 31.39 -37.69
CA LYS A 148 -9.65 32.02 -37.24
C LYS A 148 -9.81 31.99 -35.72
N VAL A 149 -9.29 30.97 -35.04
CA VAL A 149 -9.22 30.95 -33.57
C VAL A 149 -8.26 32.04 -33.06
N GLU A 150 -7.11 32.20 -33.72
CA GLU A 150 -6.17 33.29 -33.42
C GLU A 150 -6.78 34.67 -33.68
N GLU A 151 -7.54 34.84 -34.77
CA GLU A 151 -8.30 36.05 -35.06
C GLU A 151 -9.35 36.34 -33.97
N LEU A 152 -10.10 35.33 -33.53
CA LEU A 152 -11.09 35.44 -32.44
C LEU A 152 -10.46 35.78 -31.08
N ALA A 153 -9.26 35.27 -30.81
CA ALA A 153 -8.52 35.61 -29.59
C ALA A 153 -8.02 37.07 -29.63
N ASN A 154 -7.45 37.51 -30.76
CA ASN A 154 -6.79 38.82 -30.85
C ASN A 154 -7.74 39.99 -31.11
N LEU A 155 -8.76 39.81 -31.96
CA LEU A 155 -9.67 40.90 -32.37
C LEU A 155 -10.96 40.94 -31.54
N TYR A 156 -11.42 39.77 -31.09
CA TYR A 156 -12.71 39.63 -30.41
C TYR A 156 -12.60 39.17 -28.95
N ASP A 157 -11.37 38.93 -28.47
CA ASP A 157 -11.08 38.61 -27.07
C ASP A 157 -11.88 37.38 -26.54
N ALA A 158 -12.25 36.47 -27.44
CA ALA A 158 -13.11 35.33 -27.12
C ALA A 158 -12.36 34.23 -26.36
N PHE A 159 -11.05 34.13 -26.56
CA PHE A 159 -10.18 33.12 -25.97
C PHE A 159 -8.96 33.74 -25.29
N GLU A 160 -8.53 33.12 -24.20
CA GLU A 160 -7.26 33.36 -23.53
C GLU A 160 -6.30 32.20 -23.84
N LEU A 161 -5.09 32.53 -24.27
CA LEU A 161 -4.03 31.55 -24.49
C LEU A 161 -3.26 31.34 -23.18
N SER A 162 -3.16 30.09 -22.73
CA SER A 162 -2.39 29.74 -21.53
C SER A 162 -0.90 30.09 -21.69
N ILE A 163 -0.22 30.31 -20.56
CA ILE A 163 1.22 30.66 -20.47
C ILE A 163 2.09 29.61 -21.20
N ASP A 164 1.62 28.36 -21.26
CA ASP A 164 2.31 27.23 -21.92
C ASP A 164 2.15 27.25 -23.46
N SER A 165 1.54 28.30 -24.03
CA SER A 165 1.37 28.59 -25.47
C SER A 165 0.56 27.59 -26.30
N ASN A 166 0.05 26.50 -25.73
CA ASN A 166 -0.55 25.40 -26.51
C ASN A 166 -2.04 25.14 -26.23
N THR A 167 -2.65 25.84 -25.28
CA THR A 167 -4.05 25.63 -24.86
C THR A 167 -4.83 26.92 -24.91
N TYR A 168 -5.94 26.92 -25.63
CA TYR A 168 -6.92 28.00 -25.63
C TYR A 168 -8.02 27.71 -24.61
N LYS A 169 -8.43 28.75 -23.90
CA LYS A 169 -9.54 28.71 -22.94
C LYS A 169 -10.52 29.80 -23.28
N TRP A 170 -11.81 29.53 -23.20
CA TRP A 170 -12.81 30.59 -23.35
C TRP A 170 -12.62 31.63 -22.24
N LYS A 171 -12.56 32.90 -22.63
CA LYS A 171 -12.30 33.98 -21.66
C LYS A 171 -13.43 34.11 -20.63
N HIS A 172 -14.65 33.81 -21.05
CA HIS A 172 -15.83 33.89 -20.19
C HIS A 172 -16.82 32.73 -20.43
N GLN A 173 -17.30 32.11 -19.34
CA GLN A 173 -18.27 31.01 -19.36
C GLN A 173 -19.55 31.37 -20.12
N ALA A 174 -20.03 32.61 -19.98
CA ALA A 174 -21.25 33.07 -20.67
C ALA A 174 -21.11 33.04 -22.20
N VAL A 175 -19.92 33.31 -22.75
CA VAL A 175 -19.68 33.26 -24.20
C VAL A 175 -19.68 31.81 -24.69
N PHE A 176 -19.02 30.92 -23.95
CA PHE A 176 -19.05 29.48 -24.23
C PHE A 176 -20.48 28.93 -24.23
N GLU A 177 -21.27 29.25 -23.21
CA GLU A 177 -22.65 28.77 -23.09
C GLU A 177 -23.59 29.38 -24.15
N ALA A 178 -23.41 30.66 -24.49
CA ALA A 178 -24.19 31.32 -25.53
C ALA A 178 -23.88 30.77 -26.94
N VAL A 179 -22.61 30.50 -27.26
CA VAL A 179 -22.24 29.85 -28.52
C VAL A 179 -22.77 28.42 -28.57
N LYS A 180 -22.67 27.69 -27.45
CA LYS A 180 -23.15 26.32 -27.37
C LYS A 180 -24.67 26.22 -27.52
N SER A 181 -25.44 27.20 -27.03
CA SER A 181 -26.90 27.21 -27.18
C SER A 181 -27.38 27.50 -28.60
N LEU A 182 -26.54 28.13 -29.44
CA LEU A 182 -26.83 28.32 -30.87
C LEU A 182 -26.75 27.02 -31.70
N LEU A 183 -26.14 25.97 -31.15
CA LEU A 183 -26.01 24.71 -31.85
C LEU A 183 -27.37 24.01 -31.96
N ILE A 184 -27.99 24.12 -33.13
CA ILE A 184 -29.16 23.32 -33.47
C ILE A 184 -28.77 21.84 -33.57
N LYS A 185 -29.71 20.94 -33.25
CA LYS A 185 -29.47 19.50 -33.14
C LYS A 185 -28.65 18.91 -34.30
N ASN A 186 -28.98 19.25 -35.54
CA ASN A 186 -28.27 18.74 -36.73
C ASN A 186 -26.81 19.21 -36.81
N GLN A 187 -26.52 20.45 -36.40
CA GLN A 187 -25.15 20.97 -36.37
C GLN A 187 -24.34 20.30 -35.26
N THR A 188 -24.93 20.11 -34.09
CA THR A 188 -24.31 19.37 -32.97
C THR A 188 -23.91 17.96 -33.38
N VAL A 189 -24.81 17.24 -34.06
CA VAL A 189 -24.57 15.88 -34.55
C VAL A 189 -23.42 15.85 -35.56
N GLN A 190 -23.40 16.76 -36.52
CA GLN A 190 -22.35 16.84 -37.54
C GLN A 190 -20.98 17.15 -36.94
N ILE A 191 -20.90 18.17 -36.07
CA ILE A 191 -19.63 18.60 -35.46
C ILE A 191 -19.08 17.48 -34.57
N HIS A 192 -19.90 16.87 -33.72
CA HIS A 192 -19.43 15.76 -32.88
C HIS A 192 -19.08 14.51 -33.70
N GLY A 193 -19.76 14.28 -34.83
CA GLY A 193 -19.44 13.20 -35.75
C GLY A 193 -18.05 13.36 -36.37
N MET A 194 -17.69 14.59 -36.76
CA MET A 194 -16.36 14.92 -37.27
C MET A 194 -15.27 14.77 -36.19
N ILE A 195 -15.55 15.27 -34.97
CA ILE A 195 -14.60 15.16 -33.85
C ILE A 195 -14.32 13.69 -33.54
N ALA A 196 -15.36 12.85 -33.47
CA ALA A 196 -15.21 11.44 -33.16
C ALA A 196 -14.39 10.68 -34.22
N GLU A 197 -14.63 10.93 -35.52
CA GLU A 197 -13.87 10.30 -36.60
C GLU A 197 -12.37 10.63 -36.55
N GLU A 198 -12.02 11.86 -36.18
CA GLU A 198 -10.62 12.25 -36.11
C GLU A 198 -9.92 11.68 -34.86
N TYR A 199 -10.60 11.67 -33.72
CA TYR A 199 -10.11 11.04 -32.49
C TYR A 199 -9.90 9.52 -32.68
N GLU A 200 -10.78 8.88 -33.46
CA GLU A 200 -10.66 7.46 -33.81
C GLU A 200 -9.44 7.18 -34.71
N LYS A 201 -9.15 8.07 -35.68
CA LYS A 201 -7.95 7.97 -36.52
C LYS A 201 -6.66 8.13 -35.72
N GLU A 202 -6.59 9.12 -34.83
CA GLU A 202 -5.41 9.33 -33.97
C GLU A 202 -5.15 8.12 -33.06
N GLY A 203 -6.20 7.49 -32.54
CA GLY A 203 -6.08 6.25 -31.78
C GLY A 203 -5.64 5.02 -32.61
N SER A 204 -5.72 5.11 -33.93
CA SER A 204 -5.40 4.02 -34.87
C SER A 204 -4.00 4.14 -35.49
N THR A 205 -3.39 5.34 -35.46
CA THR A 205 -2.07 5.60 -36.04
C THR A 205 -0.96 5.61 -34.98
N ASP A 206 -0.02 4.67 -35.16
CA ASP A 206 1.30 4.49 -34.52
C ASP A 206 1.40 3.78 -33.14
N GLN A 207 2.06 2.61 -33.18
CA GLN A 207 2.73 1.87 -32.09
C GLN A 207 1.94 0.92 -31.16
N GLY A 208 0.71 0.49 -31.48
CA GLY A 208 0.07 -0.61 -30.74
C GLY A 208 -0.16 -0.33 -29.24
N LEU A 209 -0.11 0.94 -28.84
CA LEU A 209 -0.55 1.40 -27.52
C LEU A 209 -2.07 1.54 -27.58
N SER A 210 -2.76 0.72 -26.79
CA SER A 210 -4.20 0.87 -26.56
C SER A 210 -4.51 2.31 -26.13
N LEU A 211 -5.54 2.93 -26.71
CA LEU A 211 -6.13 4.18 -26.21
C LEU A 211 -6.30 4.10 -24.69
N ASP A 212 -5.87 5.17 -24.00
CA ASP A 212 -6.07 5.33 -22.56
C ASP A 212 -7.57 5.44 -22.23
N ALA A 213 -7.95 5.01 -21.02
CA ALA A 213 -9.33 4.98 -20.56
C ALA A 213 -9.99 6.37 -20.57
N GLY A 214 -9.22 7.45 -20.33
CA GLY A 214 -9.71 8.82 -20.47
C GLY A 214 -10.14 9.16 -21.89
N MET A 215 -9.33 8.77 -22.88
CA MET A 215 -9.58 9.06 -24.28
C MET A 215 -10.74 8.25 -24.85
N ARG A 216 -10.86 6.96 -24.48
CA ARG A 216 -11.99 6.11 -24.91
C ARG A 216 -13.34 6.66 -24.43
N ARG A 217 -13.41 7.14 -23.18
CA ARG A 217 -14.62 7.78 -22.62
C ARG A 217 -15.01 9.03 -23.38
N LEU A 218 -14.03 9.87 -23.70
CA LEU A 218 -14.25 11.10 -24.45
C LEU A 218 -14.75 10.79 -25.87
N LEU A 219 -14.13 9.83 -26.55
CA LEU A 219 -14.55 9.35 -27.86
C LEU A 219 -15.97 8.77 -27.85
N ALA A 220 -16.29 7.91 -26.88
CA ALA A 220 -17.64 7.34 -26.71
C ALA A 220 -18.71 8.43 -26.54
N ARG A 221 -18.40 9.48 -25.76
CA ARG A 221 -19.29 10.62 -25.56
C ARG A 221 -19.51 11.42 -26.85
N HIS A 222 -18.48 11.60 -27.66
CA HIS A 222 -18.63 12.28 -28.95
C HIS A 222 -19.46 11.44 -29.93
N PHE A 223 -19.27 10.12 -30.00
CA PHE A 223 -20.15 9.25 -30.78
C PHE A 223 -21.61 9.29 -30.30
N LEU A 224 -21.84 9.32 -28.98
CA LEU A 224 -23.17 9.46 -28.39
C LEU A 224 -23.86 10.76 -28.83
N LEU A 225 -23.15 11.88 -28.78
CA LEU A 225 -23.66 13.20 -29.19
C LEU A 225 -23.83 13.32 -30.71
N ALA A 226 -23.07 12.54 -31.49
CA ALA A 226 -23.19 12.41 -32.92
C ALA A 226 -24.31 11.44 -33.38
N GLU A 227 -25.08 10.87 -32.44
CA GLU A 227 -26.08 9.82 -32.72
C GLU A 227 -25.50 8.58 -33.46
N LYS A 228 -24.18 8.36 -33.35
CA LYS A 228 -23.47 7.19 -33.87
C LYS A 228 -23.44 6.09 -32.79
N TRP A 229 -24.59 5.46 -32.58
CA TRP A 229 -24.81 4.58 -31.43
C TRP A 229 -23.90 3.34 -31.39
N GLU A 230 -23.53 2.78 -32.54
CA GLU A 230 -22.67 1.59 -32.63
C GLU A 230 -21.24 1.92 -32.16
N GLY A 231 -20.63 2.98 -32.70
CA GLY A 231 -19.31 3.44 -32.25
C GLY A 231 -19.30 3.87 -30.78
N ALA A 232 -20.38 4.48 -30.28
CA ALA A 232 -20.51 4.80 -28.86
C ALA A 232 -20.53 3.53 -27.98
N PHE A 233 -21.33 2.53 -28.39
CA PHE A 233 -21.45 1.26 -27.69
C PHE A 233 -20.09 0.55 -27.55
N ASP A 234 -19.35 0.41 -28.66
CA ASP A 234 -18.06 -0.30 -28.65
C ASP A 234 -17.03 0.39 -27.75
N GLN A 235 -16.97 1.72 -27.79
CA GLN A 235 -16.03 2.48 -26.96
C GLN A 235 -16.40 2.45 -25.47
N TYR A 236 -17.69 2.48 -25.12
CA TYR A 236 -18.13 2.31 -23.74
C TYR A 236 -17.84 0.89 -23.21
N MET A 237 -18.03 -0.14 -24.04
CA MET A 237 -17.69 -1.52 -23.67
C MET A 237 -16.20 -1.68 -23.36
N GLU A 238 -15.31 -1.14 -24.20
CA GLU A 238 -13.87 -1.25 -23.97
C GLU A 238 -13.39 -0.38 -22.80
N ALA A 239 -13.95 0.82 -22.62
CA ALA A 239 -13.67 1.65 -21.45
C ALA A 239 -14.10 0.97 -20.14
N GLY A 240 -15.26 0.31 -20.14
CA GLY A 240 -15.73 -0.48 -19.00
C GLY A 240 -14.79 -1.63 -18.66
N LYS A 241 -14.29 -2.35 -19.67
CA LYS A 241 -13.32 -3.44 -19.48
C LYS A 241 -11.99 -2.96 -18.90
N GLN A 242 -11.43 -1.85 -19.40
CA GLN A 242 -10.21 -1.26 -18.83
C GLN A 242 -10.39 -0.82 -17.37
N ALA A 243 -11.57 -0.29 -17.02
CA ALA A 243 -11.91 0.05 -15.65
C ALA A 243 -12.03 -1.21 -14.75
N GLU A 244 -12.57 -2.33 -15.27
CA GLU A 244 -12.55 -3.62 -14.56
C GLU A 244 -11.12 -4.12 -14.31
N ASP A 245 -10.24 -4.05 -15.33
CA ASP A 245 -8.85 -4.52 -15.24
C ASP A 245 -8.04 -3.72 -14.19
N THR A 246 -8.46 -2.49 -13.90
CA THR A 246 -7.88 -1.61 -12.87
C THR A 246 -8.65 -1.64 -11.54
N PHE A 247 -9.63 -2.56 -11.39
CA PHE A 247 -10.49 -2.71 -10.20
C PHE A 247 -11.36 -1.48 -9.87
N ASN A 248 -11.56 -0.58 -10.83
CA ASN A 248 -12.43 0.59 -10.70
C ASN A 248 -13.87 0.26 -11.11
N TYR A 249 -14.52 -0.58 -10.29
CA TYR A 249 -15.88 -1.05 -10.52
C TYR A 249 -16.97 0.03 -10.56
N PRO A 250 -16.91 1.16 -9.82
CA PRO A 250 -17.89 2.24 -9.95
C PRO A 250 -17.90 2.85 -11.35
N GLU A 251 -16.71 3.05 -11.90
CA GLU A 251 -16.56 3.58 -13.25
C GLU A 251 -16.99 2.56 -14.31
N ALA A 252 -16.55 1.31 -14.18
CA ALA A 252 -16.94 0.24 -15.08
C ALA A 252 -18.48 0.09 -15.16
N ALA A 253 -19.17 0.09 -14.01
CA ALA A 253 -20.63 0.02 -13.95
C ALA A 253 -21.28 1.15 -14.77
N LYS A 254 -20.81 2.39 -14.60
CA LYS A 254 -21.31 3.54 -15.35
C LYS A 254 -21.10 3.37 -16.86
N MET A 255 -19.94 2.87 -17.28
CA MET A 255 -19.67 2.67 -18.71
C MET A 255 -20.62 1.63 -19.32
N TYR A 256 -20.90 0.53 -18.62
CA TYR A 256 -21.85 -0.46 -19.11
C TYR A 256 -23.30 0.03 -19.11
N GLU A 257 -23.70 0.86 -18.15
CA GLU A 257 -25.02 1.52 -18.19
C GLU A 257 -25.18 2.39 -19.45
N GLU A 258 -24.16 3.18 -19.80
CA GLU A 258 -24.15 4.00 -21.02
C GLU A 258 -24.16 3.13 -22.29
N ALA A 259 -23.45 2.00 -22.30
CA ALA A 259 -23.49 1.04 -23.40
C ALA A 259 -24.91 0.48 -23.60
N ILE A 260 -25.63 0.11 -22.52
CA ILE A 260 -27.01 -0.38 -22.59
C ILE A 260 -27.95 0.70 -23.16
N ILE A 261 -27.75 1.98 -22.82
CA ILE A 261 -28.52 3.10 -23.37
C ILE A 261 -28.28 3.24 -24.88
N CYS A 262 -27.02 3.16 -25.33
CA CYS A 262 -26.67 3.22 -26.75
C CYS A 262 -27.32 2.08 -27.54
N GLN A 263 -27.26 0.87 -26.99
CA GLN A 263 -27.85 -0.32 -27.58
C GLN A 263 -29.36 -0.17 -27.82
N GLY A 264 -30.10 0.46 -26.89
CA GLY A 264 -31.54 0.70 -27.03
C GLY A 264 -31.93 1.64 -28.16
N LYS A 265 -30.98 2.38 -28.75
CA LYS A 265 -31.19 3.35 -29.83
C LYS A 265 -30.73 2.87 -31.21
N LEU A 266 -30.19 1.66 -31.31
CA LEU A 266 -29.74 1.07 -32.57
C LEU A 266 -30.92 0.85 -33.54
N SER A 267 -30.68 1.09 -34.83
CA SER A 267 -31.70 1.00 -35.89
C SER A 267 -32.06 -0.44 -36.26
N TYR A 268 -31.24 -1.40 -35.84
CA TYR A 268 -31.40 -2.84 -36.06
C TYR A 268 -31.35 -3.58 -34.72
N ARG A 269 -31.81 -4.84 -34.70
CA ARG A 269 -31.72 -5.70 -33.51
C ARG A 269 -30.33 -6.34 -33.45
N PRO A 270 -29.49 -6.05 -32.43
CA PRO A 270 -28.16 -6.65 -32.32
C PRO A 270 -28.21 -8.14 -32.00
N SER A 271 -27.06 -8.82 -32.14
CA SER A 271 -26.90 -10.22 -31.71
C SER A 271 -27.28 -10.40 -30.24
N LEU A 272 -27.65 -11.62 -29.84
CA LEU A 272 -28.03 -11.88 -28.45
C LEU A 272 -26.87 -11.57 -27.49
N SER A 273 -25.64 -11.99 -27.83
CA SER A 273 -24.44 -11.65 -27.08
C SER A 273 -24.25 -10.14 -26.92
N SER A 274 -24.30 -9.37 -28.02
CA SER A 274 -24.15 -7.90 -27.95
C SER A 274 -25.23 -7.23 -27.10
N ARG A 275 -26.42 -7.84 -27.01
CA ARG A 275 -27.49 -7.29 -26.18
C ARG A 275 -27.34 -7.55 -24.69
N LEU A 276 -26.78 -8.69 -24.32
CA LEU A 276 -26.82 -9.18 -22.95
C LEU A 276 -25.49 -9.05 -22.23
N LEU A 277 -24.37 -9.09 -22.96
CA LEU A 277 -23.04 -8.96 -22.38
C LEU A 277 -22.85 -7.68 -21.54
N PRO A 278 -23.29 -6.48 -21.97
CA PRO A 278 -23.19 -5.28 -21.13
C PRO A 278 -23.98 -5.41 -19.82
N THR A 279 -25.16 -6.03 -19.86
CA THR A 279 -26.02 -6.26 -18.70
C THR A 279 -25.38 -7.25 -17.72
N ILE A 280 -24.77 -8.32 -18.23
CA ILE A 280 -24.02 -9.30 -17.42
C ILE A 280 -22.80 -8.64 -16.77
N LYS A 281 -22.06 -7.83 -17.53
CA LYS A 281 -20.90 -7.07 -17.04
C LYS A 281 -21.28 -6.07 -15.95
N LEU A 282 -22.34 -5.29 -16.15
CA LEU A 282 -22.91 -4.41 -15.13
C LEU A 282 -23.28 -5.20 -13.86
N GLY A 283 -23.94 -6.35 -14.01
CA GLY A 283 -24.26 -7.23 -12.88
C GLY A 283 -23.02 -7.65 -12.07
N ASN A 284 -21.91 -7.99 -12.75
CA ASN A 284 -20.64 -8.29 -12.09
C ASN A 284 -20.08 -7.07 -11.35
N CYS A 285 -20.03 -5.88 -11.96
CA CYS A 285 -19.54 -4.68 -11.28
C CYS A 285 -20.37 -4.35 -10.04
N LEU A 286 -21.70 -4.44 -10.12
CA LEU A 286 -22.59 -4.22 -8.98
C LEU A 286 -22.34 -5.23 -7.85
N ARG A 287 -22.03 -6.49 -8.18
CA ARG A 287 -21.63 -7.51 -7.20
C ARG A 287 -20.34 -7.13 -6.49
N GLU A 288 -19.31 -6.71 -7.23
CA GLU A 288 -18.02 -6.30 -6.63
C GLU A 288 -18.17 -5.03 -5.77
N LEU A 289 -19.14 -4.17 -6.08
CA LEU A 289 -19.53 -3.01 -5.26
C LEU A 289 -20.42 -3.36 -4.06
N ALA A 290 -20.68 -4.65 -3.79
CA ALA A 290 -21.60 -5.13 -2.77
C ALA A 290 -23.07 -4.62 -2.91
N ARG A 291 -23.46 -4.12 -4.09
CA ARG A 291 -24.85 -3.74 -4.44
C ARG A 291 -25.62 -4.96 -4.90
N TYR A 292 -25.74 -5.95 -4.01
CA TYR A 292 -26.20 -7.29 -4.37
C TYR A 292 -27.66 -7.35 -4.87
N GLU A 293 -28.57 -6.55 -4.29
CA GLU A 293 -29.98 -6.54 -4.71
C GLU A 293 -30.14 -6.02 -6.14
N GLU A 294 -29.41 -4.97 -6.50
CA GLU A 294 -29.42 -4.40 -7.84
C GLU A 294 -28.78 -5.34 -8.86
N SER A 295 -27.65 -5.96 -8.49
CA SER A 295 -27.02 -7.02 -9.28
C SER A 295 -27.99 -8.18 -9.55
N GLU A 296 -28.69 -8.65 -8.52
CA GLU A 296 -29.65 -9.76 -8.61
C GLU A 296 -30.82 -9.41 -9.54
N ALA A 297 -31.35 -8.19 -9.44
CA ALA A 297 -32.44 -7.71 -10.29
C ALA A 297 -32.02 -7.65 -11.77
N VAL A 298 -30.85 -7.09 -12.06
CA VAL A 298 -30.29 -6.95 -13.41
C VAL A 298 -30.02 -8.33 -14.03
N LEU A 299 -29.35 -9.22 -13.29
CA LEU A 299 -28.99 -10.57 -13.76
C LEU A 299 -30.22 -11.48 -13.92
N THR A 300 -31.19 -11.40 -13.02
CA THR A 300 -32.46 -12.15 -13.14
C THR A 300 -33.26 -11.70 -14.36
N ARG A 301 -33.28 -10.40 -14.66
CA ARG A 301 -33.89 -9.87 -15.88
C ARG A 301 -33.18 -10.41 -17.13
N CYS A 302 -31.86 -10.38 -17.14
CA CYS A 302 -31.03 -10.92 -18.21
C CYS A 302 -31.30 -12.41 -18.45
N LEU A 303 -31.38 -13.20 -17.37
CA LEU A 303 -31.67 -14.64 -17.44
C LEU A 303 -33.05 -14.90 -18.08
N LYS A 304 -34.09 -14.17 -17.64
CA LYS A 304 -35.43 -14.27 -18.22
C LYS A 304 -35.47 -13.90 -19.71
N GLU A 305 -34.64 -12.95 -20.13
CA GLU A 305 -34.53 -12.58 -21.55
C GLU A 305 -33.90 -13.70 -22.37
N VAL A 306 -32.79 -14.29 -21.91
CA VAL A 306 -32.20 -15.46 -22.58
C VAL A 306 -33.17 -16.63 -22.62
N GLU A 307 -33.86 -16.93 -21.52
CA GLU A 307 -34.79 -18.06 -21.47
C GLU A 307 -35.91 -17.95 -22.51
N LYS A 308 -36.41 -16.72 -22.73
CA LYS A 308 -37.39 -16.45 -23.79
C LYS A 308 -36.81 -16.69 -25.18
N GLU A 309 -35.60 -16.21 -25.44
CA GLU A 309 -34.94 -16.36 -26.75
C GLU A 309 -34.58 -17.83 -27.02
N ARG A 310 -34.07 -18.53 -26.00
CA ARG A 310 -33.77 -19.96 -26.03
C ARG A 310 -35.01 -20.82 -26.29
N ALA A 311 -36.17 -20.42 -25.77
CA ALA A 311 -37.44 -21.09 -26.05
C ALA A 311 -37.92 -20.89 -27.50
N LEU A 312 -37.51 -19.80 -28.16
CA LEU A 312 -37.82 -19.55 -29.57
C LEU A 312 -36.84 -20.28 -30.49
N GLN A 313 -35.54 -20.25 -30.18
CA GLN A 313 -34.50 -20.85 -30.99
C GLN A 313 -33.32 -21.30 -30.12
N ILE A 314 -32.94 -22.57 -30.24
CA ILE A 314 -31.71 -23.10 -29.65
C ILE A 314 -30.59 -22.96 -30.68
N SER A 315 -29.57 -22.18 -30.32
CA SER A 315 -28.35 -21.92 -31.08
C SER A 315 -27.13 -21.88 -30.16
N THR A 316 -25.93 -21.98 -30.72
CA THR A 316 -24.68 -21.90 -29.94
C THR A 316 -24.58 -20.59 -29.14
N ASP A 317 -24.95 -19.45 -29.74
CA ASP A 317 -24.93 -18.12 -29.07
C ASP A 317 -25.93 -18.06 -27.90
N THR A 318 -27.15 -18.59 -28.09
CA THR A 318 -28.16 -18.65 -27.02
C THR A 318 -27.74 -19.53 -25.85
N GLU A 319 -27.12 -20.69 -26.11
CA GLU A 319 -26.67 -21.58 -25.03
C GLU A 319 -25.45 -21.01 -24.29
N GLN A 320 -24.52 -20.36 -25.00
CA GLN A 320 -23.40 -19.67 -24.37
C GLN A 320 -23.86 -18.54 -23.45
N MET A 321 -24.79 -17.69 -23.91
CA MET A 321 -25.35 -16.61 -23.09
C MET A 321 -26.18 -17.14 -21.93
N TYR A 322 -26.90 -18.26 -22.11
CA TYR A 322 -27.67 -18.90 -21.03
C TYR A 322 -26.77 -19.42 -19.93
N VAL A 323 -25.73 -20.17 -20.29
CA VAL A 323 -24.73 -20.66 -19.34
C VAL A 323 -24.03 -19.50 -18.63
N LEU A 324 -23.63 -18.46 -19.37
CA LEU A 324 -22.98 -17.29 -18.76
C LEU A 324 -23.89 -16.57 -17.76
N ALA A 325 -25.16 -16.36 -18.09
CA ALA A 325 -26.12 -15.72 -17.20
C ALA A 325 -26.37 -16.56 -15.93
N LEU A 326 -26.52 -17.88 -16.06
CA LEU A 326 -26.64 -18.80 -14.92
C LEU A 326 -25.41 -18.75 -14.01
N THR A 327 -24.20 -18.84 -14.60
CA THR A 327 -22.93 -18.83 -13.85
C THR A 327 -22.71 -17.53 -13.11
N VAL A 328 -22.96 -16.38 -13.74
CA VAL A 328 -22.78 -15.06 -13.11
C VAL A 328 -23.78 -14.85 -11.97
N LEU A 329 -25.03 -15.27 -12.13
CA LEU A 329 -26.02 -15.26 -11.06
C LEU A 329 -25.64 -16.22 -9.92
N ALA A 330 -25.07 -17.38 -10.23
CA ALA A 330 -24.58 -18.33 -9.23
C ALA A 330 -23.43 -17.74 -8.40
N THR A 331 -22.49 -17.05 -9.04
CA THR A 331 -21.39 -16.34 -8.34
C THR A 331 -21.92 -15.18 -7.48
N LEU A 332 -22.97 -14.47 -7.92
CA LEU A 332 -23.65 -13.49 -7.06
C LEU A 332 -24.24 -14.16 -5.81
N HIS A 333 -24.97 -15.25 -5.98
CA HIS A 333 -25.53 -16.00 -4.84
C HIS A 333 -24.45 -16.55 -3.91
N GLN A 334 -23.29 -16.95 -4.44
CA GLN A 334 -22.12 -17.29 -3.63
C GLN A 334 -21.67 -16.11 -2.75
N ASN A 335 -21.56 -14.90 -3.30
CA ASN A 335 -21.18 -13.69 -2.56
C ASN A 335 -22.25 -13.27 -1.53
N GLN A 336 -23.49 -13.69 -1.71
CA GLN A 336 -24.58 -13.52 -0.74
C GLN A 336 -24.66 -14.67 0.28
N SER A 337 -23.73 -15.64 0.25
CA SER A 337 -23.80 -16.89 1.03
C SER A 337 -25.03 -17.79 0.75
N LYS A 338 -25.74 -17.58 -0.37
CA LYS A 338 -26.89 -18.39 -0.83
C LYS A 338 -26.42 -19.63 -1.62
N TYR A 339 -25.58 -20.47 -1.03
CA TYR A 339 -24.87 -21.56 -1.74
C TYR A 339 -25.79 -22.59 -2.40
N ASN A 340 -26.94 -22.90 -1.80
CA ASN A 340 -27.90 -23.86 -2.39
C ASN A 340 -28.50 -23.34 -3.70
N GLN A 341 -28.82 -22.04 -3.77
CA GLN A 341 -29.33 -21.42 -5.00
C GLN A 341 -28.24 -21.37 -6.08
N ALA A 342 -27.00 -21.05 -5.68
CA ALA A 342 -25.84 -21.11 -6.58
C ALA A 342 -25.64 -22.53 -7.15
N ARG A 343 -25.77 -23.57 -6.32
CA ARG A 343 -25.69 -24.98 -6.74
C ARG A 343 -26.75 -25.32 -7.79
N GLU A 344 -28.02 -24.97 -7.57
CA GLU A 344 -29.10 -25.24 -8.51
C GLU A 344 -28.85 -24.59 -9.88
N LEU A 345 -28.26 -23.40 -9.91
CA LEU A 345 -27.90 -22.71 -11.16
C LEU A 345 -26.75 -23.42 -11.89
N TYR A 346 -25.70 -23.83 -11.18
CA TYR A 346 -24.61 -24.59 -11.79
C TYR A 346 -25.01 -25.99 -12.25
N GLU A 347 -25.91 -26.67 -11.52
CA GLU A 347 -26.46 -27.98 -11.93
C GLU A 347 -27.27 -27.88 -13.24
N LYS A 348 -27.89 -26.72 -13.52
CA LYS A 348 -28.52 -26.43 -14.81
C LYS A 348 -27.49 -26.06 -15.90
N ALA A 349 -26.49 -25.26 -15.55
CA ALA A 349 -25.52 -24.72 -16.51
C ALA A 349 -24.52 -25.76 -17.02
N LEU A 350 -24.01 -26.63 -16.13
CA LEU A 350 -22.88 -27.50 -16.43
C LEU A 350 -23.15 -28.56 -17.50
N PRO A 351 -24.32 -29.26 -17.54
CA PRO A 351 -24.62 -30.21 -18.61
C PRO A 351 -24.66 -29.54 -19.99
N ILE A 352 -25.19 -28.32 -20.05
CA ILE A 352 -25.23 -27.52 -21.29
C ILE A 352 -23.81 -27.11 -21.67
N ALA A 353 -23.03 -26.56 -20.74
CA ALA A 353 -21.65 -26.14 -20.99
C ALA A 353 -20.78 -27.27 -21.58
N ARG A 354 -21.04 -28.53 -21.22
CA ARG A 354 -20.33 -29.71 -21.76
C ARG A 354 -20.72 -30.08 -23.19
N THR A 355 -21.91 -29.69 -23.67
CA THR A 355 -22.43 -30.06 -25.00
C THR A 355 -22.35 -28.95 -26.04
N VAL A 356 -22.06 -27.71 -25.65
CA VAL A 356 -21.88 -26.59 -26.59
C VAL A 356 -20.58 -26.78 -27.40
N GLU A 357 -20.69 -27.45 -28.56
CA GLU A 357 -19.62 -27.56 -29.56
C GLU A 357 -19.31 -26.20 -30.19
N GLY A 358 -18.02 -25.92 -30.41
CA GLY A 358 -17.55 -24.67 -31.01
C GLY A 358 -17.48 -23.46 -30.06
N SER A 359 -17.68 -23.65 -28.75
CA SER A 359 -17.42 -22.59 -27.77
C SER A 359 -15.92 -22.33 -27.65
N SER A 360 -15.53 -21.09 -27.91
CA SER A 360 -14.15 -20.62 -27.96
C SER A 360 -13.38 -20.97 -26.68
N SER A 361 -12.46 -21.94 -26.79
CA SER A 361 -11.50 -22.46 -25.81
C SER A 361 -12.04 -23.38 -24.70
N SER A 362 -11.40 -24.56 -24.56
CA SER A 362 -11.46 -25.48 -23.41
C SER A 362 -11.39 -24.77 -22.04
N LEU A 363 -10.74 -23.60 -22.01
CA LEU A 363 -10.66 -22.69 -20.87
C LEU A 363 -12.04 -22.20 -20.38
N TRP A 364 -12.98 -21.91 -21.28
CA TRP A 364 -14.33 -21.46 -20.93
C TRP A 364 -15.07 -22.52 -20.10
N LEU A 365 -15.04 -23.78 -20.55
CA LEU A 365 -15.64 -24.90 -19.82
C LEU A 365 -14.90 -25.16 -18.48
N ALA A 366 -13.56 -25.06 -18.47
CA ALA A 366 -12.79 -25.18 -17.24
C ALA A 366 -13.17 -24.12 -16.18
N ASN A 367 -13.50 -22.89 -16.60
CA ASN A 367 -13.98 -21.84 -15.70
C ASN A 367 -15.33 -22.18 -15.06
N HIS A 368 -16.27 -22.74 -15.84
CA HIS A 368 -17.58 -23.16 -15.30
C HIS A 368 -17.46 -24.35 -14.35
N ILE A 369 -16.64 -25.35 -14.69
CA ILE A 369 -16.35 -26.48 -13.82
C ILE A 369 -15.73 -26.02 -12.51
N ALA A 370 -14.72 -25.15 -12.57
CA ALA A 370 -14.06 -24.60 -11.39
C ALA A 370 -15.01 -23.75 -10.52
N GLY A 371 -15.90 -22.98 -11.14
CA GLY A 371 -16.94 -22.23 -10.44
C GLY A 371 -17.89 -23.14 -9.65
N TYR A 372 -18.37 -24.22 -10.28
CA TYR A 372 -19.22 -25.19 -9.58
C TYR A 372 -18.46 -25.92 -8.45
N ALA A 373 -17.21 -26.30 -8.70
CA ALA A 373 -16.34 -26.93 -7.71
C ALA A 373 -16.13 -26.05 -6.47
N GLU A 374 -16.02 -24.73 -6.64
CA GLU A 374 -15.91 -23.78 -5.54
C GLU A 374 -17.20 -23.72 -4.70
N ILE A 375 -18.38 -23.80 -5.33
CA ILE A 375 -19.67 -23.89 -4.60
C ILE A 375 -19.70 -25.15 -3.73
N LEU A 376 -19.35 -26.32 -4.30
CA LEU A 376 -19.29 -27.57 -3.54
C LEU A 376 -18.30 -27.48 -2.37
N ARG A 377 -17.14 -26.85 -2.59
CA ARG A 377 -16.14 -26.60 -1.54
C ARG A 377 -16.68 -25.75 -0.40
N LYS A 378 -17.41 -24.66 -0.73
CA LYS A 378 -18.05 -23.77 0.25
C LYS A 378 -19.19 -24.46 1.01
N MET A 379 -19.88 -25.41 0.39
CA MET A 379 -20.90 -26.24 1.04
C MET A 379 -20.32 -27.38 1.91
N GLY A 380 -19.05 -27.73 1.67
CA GLY A 380 -18.34 -28.80 2.39
C GLY A 380 -18.34 -30.16 1.69
N GLU A 381 -18.79 -30.24 0.44
CA GLU A 381 -18.72 -31.42 -0.43
C GLU A 381 -17.33 -31.47 -1.10
N LEU A 382 -16.30 -31.72 -0.29
CA LEU A 382 -14.90 -31.49 -0.65
C LEU A 382 -14.37 -32.51 -1.67
N GLU A 383 -14.77 -33.77 -1.59
CA GLU A 383 -14.34 -34.83 -2.51
C GLU A 383 -14.89 -34.61 -3.93
N ALA A 384 -16.15 -34.17 -4.02
CA ALA A 384 -16.77 -33.80 -5.29
C ALA A 384 -16.12 -32.53 -5.88
N SER A 385 -15.81 -31.55 -5.02
CA SER A 385 -15.06 -30.35 -5.40
C SER A 385 -13.67 -30.69 -5.94
N GLU A 386 -12.92 -31.58 -5.28
CA GLU A 386 -11.57 -31.98 -5.68
C GLU A 386 -11.59 -32.60 -7.08
N LYS A 387 -12.51 -33.52 -7.33
CA LYS A 387 -12.66 -34.18 -8.64
C LYS A 387 -12.86 -33.16 -9.76
N LEU A 388 -13.72 -32.17 -9.55
CA LEU A 388 -14.00 -31.13 -10.55
C LEU A 388 -12.85 -30.13 -10.69
N HIS A 389 -12.16 -29.73 -9.61
CA HIS A 389 -10.99 -28.87 -9.71
C HIS A 389 -9.84 -29.56 -10.45
N ARG A 390 -9.62 -30.86 -10.23
CA ARG A 390 -8.63 -31.64 -11.00
C ARG A 390 -9.03 -31.78 -12.46
N GLU A 391 -10.32 -31.95 -12.76
CA GLU A 391 -10.83 -31.93 -14.14
C GLU A 391 -10.55 -30.59 -14.83
N ALA A 392 -10.90 -29.47 -14.19
CA ALA A 392 -10.66 -28.13 -14.72
C ALA A 392 -9.16 -27.82 -14.90
N LEU A 393 -8.31 -28.25 -13.95
CA LEU A 393 -6.86 -28.12 -14.06
C LEU A 393 -6.32 -28.89 -15.26
N LYS A 394 -6.72 -30.15 -15.44
CA LYS A 394 -6.28 -30.98 -16.56
C LYS A 394 -6.69 -30.35 -17.91
N MET A 395 -7.91 -29.82 -18.01
CA MET A 395 -8.35 -29.12 -19.21
C MET A 395 -7.48 -27.90 -19.54
N ARG A 396 -7.02 -27.16 -18.53
CA ARG A 396 -6.14 -26.00 -18.72
C ARG A 396 -4.71 -26.41 -19.10
N GLU A 397 -4.19 -27.49 -18.51
CA GLU A 397 -2.89 -28.08 -18.86
C GLU A 397 -2.86 -28.58 -20.33
N ASP A 398 -3.92 -29.25 -20.77
CA ASP A 398 -3.98 -29.85 -22.12
C ASP A 398 -4.14 -28.83 -23.26
N ASN A 399 -4.60 -27.59 -22.98
CA ASN A 399 -5.08 -26.65 -24.02
C ASN A 399 -4.28 -25.34 -24.14
N SER A 400 -3.01 -25.33 -23.74
CA SER A 400 -2.10 -24.16 -23.92
C SER A 400 -2.65 -22.86 -23.34
N CYS A 401 -3.21 -22.90 -22.13
CA CYS A 401 -3.62 -21.69 -21.42
C CYS A 401 -2.40 -20.90 -20.93
N THR A 402 -2.60 -19.67 -20.47
CA THR A 402 -1.51 -18.86 -19.90
C THR A 402 -1.00 -19.46 -18.58
N GLU A 403 0.27 -19.24 -18.25
CA GLU A 403 0.83 -19.66 -16.95
C GLU A 403 0.07 -19.02 -15.76
N LEU A 404 -0.51 -17.83 -15.94
CA LEU A 404 -1.32 -17.17 -14.93
C LEU A 404 -2.69 -17.85 -14.72
N GLU A 405 -3.29 -18.43 -15.76
CA GLU A 405 -4.53 -19.22 -15.64
C GLU A 405 -4.29 -20.57 -14.95
N LEU A 406 -3.11 -21.19 -15.18
CA LEU A 406 -2.69 -22.36 -14.40
C LEU A 406 -2.56 -22.01 -12.92
N ALA A 407 -1.97 -20.86 -12.59
CA ALA A 407 -1.83 -20.41 -11.20
C ALA A 407 -3.19 -20.28 -10.49
N VAL A 408 -4.24 -19.81 -11.17
CA VAL A 408 -5.61 -19.78 -10.60
C VAL A 408 -6.10 -21.18 -10.24
N SER A 409 -5.86 -22.15 -11.12
CA SER A 409 -6.25 -23.55 -10.92
C SER A 409 -5.54 -24.18 -9.73
N TYR A 410 -4.23 -23.93 -9.60
CA TYR A 410 -3.45 -24.41 -8.46
C TYR A 410 -3.92 -23.80 -7.14
N THR A 411 -4.24 -22.49 -7.12
CA THR A 411 -4.83 -21.86 -5.94
C THR A 411 -6.15 -22.50 -5.55
N GLN A 412 -7.07 -22.68 -6.50
CA GLN A 412 -8.39 -23.28 -6.25
C GLN A 412 -8.28 -24.72 -5.74
N LEU A 413 -7.46 -25.55 -6.39
CA LEU A 413 -7.23 -26.92 -5.96
C LEU A 413 -6.59 -26.97 -4.57
N GLY A 414 -5.57 -26.14 -4.31
CA GLY A 414 -4.94 -26.05 -2.99
C GLY A 414 -5.94 -25.73 -1.88
N CYS A 415 -6.85 -24.78 -2.11
CA CYS A 415 -7.91 -24.45 -1.14
C CYS A 415 -8.86 -25.62 -0.86
N THR A 416 -9.11 -26.50 -1.83
CA THR A 416 -9.92 -27.73 -1.61
C THR A 416 -9.12 -28.78 -0.85
N LEU A 417 -7.84 -28.95 -1.18
CA LEU A 417 -6.93 -29.89 -0.51
C LEU A 417 -6.72 -29.54 0.98
N ILE A 418 -6.62 -28.25 1.33
CA ILE A 418 -6.62 -27.80 2.74
C ILE A 418 -7.89 -28.27 3.45
N GLY A 419 -9.05 -28.11 2.81
CA GLY A 419 -10.33 -28.55 3.37
C GLY A 419 -10.37 -30.06 3.63
N LEU A 420 -9.71 -30.87 2.79
CA LEU A 420 -9.58 -32.33 2.92
C LEU A 420 -8.52 -32.75 3.95
N GLY A 421 -7.78 -31.81 4.54
CA GLY A 421 -6.67 -32.09 5.45
C GLY A 421 -5.37 -32.53 4.76
N GLN A 422 -5.27 -32.38 3.44
CA GLN A 422 -4.10 -32.72 2.64
C GLN A 422 -3.14 -31.51 2.53
N ALA A 423 -2.65 -31.04 3.69
CA ALA A 423 -1.90 -29.79 3.80
C ALA A 423 -0.61 -29.76 2.97
N ALA A 424 0.09 -30.89 2.83
CA ALA A 424 1.34 -30.98 2.07
C ALA A 424 1.11 -30.77 0.56
N GLU A 425 0.17 -31.51 -0.05
CA GLU A 425 -0.16 -31.31 -1.47
C GLU A 425 -0.74 -29.90 -1.69
N ALA A 426 -1.55 -29.40 -0.76
CA ALA A 426 -2.11 -28.05 -0.86
C ALA A 426 -1.02 -26.97 -0.90
N TYR A 427 -0.03 -27.05 0.00
CA TYR A 427 1.10 -26.13 0.02
C TYR A 427 1.87 -26.17 -1.31
N GLU A 428 2.15 -27.35 -1.87
CA GLU A 428 2.83 -27.46 -3.17
C GLU A 428 2.04 -26.82 -4.32
N ARG A 429 0.70 -26.94 -4.32
CA ARG A 429 -0.13 -26.23 -5.30
C ARG A 429 -0.07 -24.72 -5.10
N HIS A 430 -0.20 -24.24 -3.86
CA HIS A 430 -0.12 -22.81 -3.57
C HIS A 430 1.26 -22.23 -3.91
N ARG A 431 2.33 -22.97 -3.63
CA ARG A 431 3.71 -22.61 -4.00
C ARG A 431 3.88 -22.56 -5.51
N SER A 432 3.36 -23.53 -6.25
CA SER A 432 3.36 -23.52 -7.71
C SER A 432 2.64 -22.28 -8.27
N ALA A 433 1.48 -21.93 -7.70
CA ALA A 433 0.76 -20.71 -8.06
C ALA A 433 1.58 -19.43 -7.77
N LEU A 434 2.25 -19.38 -6.61
CA LEU A 434 3.11 -18.28 -6.21
C LEU A 434 4.26 -18.07 -7.20
N LEU A 435 4.97 -19.13 -7.56
CA LEU A 435 6.11 -19.08 -8.48
C LEU A 435 5.70 -18.53 -9.85
N LEU A 436 4.58 -19.03 -10.40
CA LEU A 436 4.06 -18.56 -11.69
C LEU A 436 3.64 -17.09 -11.63
N ARG A 437 2.91 -16.66 -10.60
CA ARG A 437 2.48 -15.26 -10.48
C ARG A 437 3.65 -14.31 -10.24
N PHE A 438 4.61 -14.71 -9.42
CA PHE A 438 5.81 -13.92 -9.14
C PHE A 438 6.65 -13.69 -10.41
N LYS A 439 6.80 -14.72 -11.25
CA LYS A 439 7.54 -14.67 -12.52
C LYS A 439 7.05 -13.56 -13.47
N TYR A 440 5.76 -13.23 -13.49
CA TYR A 440 5.18 -12.26 -14.44
C TYR A 440 4.72 -10.93 -13.85
N LEU A 441 4.37 -10.88 -12.57
CA LEU A 441 3.64 -9.73 -12.01
C LEU A 441 4.46 -8.90 -11.00
N GLY A 442 5.63 -9.39 -10.57
CA GLY A 442 6.46 -8.75 -9.56
C GLY A 442 5.93 -8.93 -8.13
N PHE A 443 6.78 -8.70 -7.12
CA PHE A 443 6.48 -9.10 -5.73
C PHE A 443 5.42 -8.25 -5.03
N SER A 444 5.10 -7.06 -5.55
CA SER A 444 4.12 -6.14 -4.97
C SER A 444 2.70 -6.29 -5.55
N HIS A 445 2.49 -7.25 -6.46
CA HIS A 445 1.21 -7.39 -7.15
C HIS A 445 0.13 -8.08 -6.30
N GLY A 446 -1.13 -7.65 -6.44
CA GLY A 446 -2.26 -8.19 -5.69
C GLY A 446 -2.42 -9.71 -5.82
N LEU A 447 -2.25 -10.28 -7.02
CA LEU A 447 -2.30 -11.75 -7.23
C LEU A 447 -1.14 -12.50 -6.56
N VAL A 448 0.04 -11.87 -6.40
CA VAL A 448 1.15 -12.47 -5.65
C VAL A 448 0.78 -12.51 -4.16
N SER A 449 0.18 -11.43 -3.63
CA SER A 449 -0.32 -11.41 -2.24
C SER A 449 -1.30 -12.54 -1.93
N GLU A 450 -2.16 -12.90 -2.89
CA GLU A 450 -3.10 -14.01 -2.73
C GLU A 450 -2.37 -15.34 -2.55
N SER A 451 -1.38 -15.64 -3.38
CA SER A 451 -0.61 -16.87 -3.24
C SER A 451 0.22 -16.90 -1.97
N LEU A 452 0.82 -15.78 -1.56
CA LEU A 452 1.55 -15.67 -0.29
C LEU A 452 0.65 -16.00 0.91
N ASN A 453 -0.59 -15.50 0.89
CA ASN A 453 -1.58 -15.76 1.94
C ASN A 453 -1.89 -17.26 2.07
N TYR A 454 -2.12 -17.94 0.95
CA TYR A 454 -2.44 -19.37 0.95
C TYR A 454 -1.23 -20.26 1.24
N CYS A 455 -0.02 -19.85 0.86
CA CYS A 455 1.21 -20.52 1.28
C CYS A 455 1.39 -20.43 2.80
N ALA A 456 1.15 -19.26 3.40
CA ALA A 456 1.21 -19.09 4.85
C ALA A 456 0.15 -19.94 5.59
N GLU A 457 -1.07 -20.03 5.06
CA GLU A 457 -2.12 -20.91 5.59
C GLU A 457 -1.73 -22.40 5.49
N GLY A 458 -1.16 -22.81 4.35
CA GLY A 458 -0.66 -24.17 4.14
C GLY A 458 0.47 -24.53 5.11
N LEU A 459 1.45 -23.64 5.29
CA LEU A 459 2.54 -23.81 6.26
C LEU A 459 2.02 -23.91 7.69
N SER A 460 1.03 -23.07 8.05
CA SER A 460 0.40 -23.14 9.36
C SER A 460 -0.27 -24.49 9.61
N SER A 461 -0.92 -25.05 8.57
CA SER A 461 -1.54 -26.38 8.61
C SER A 461 -0.52 -27.53 8.69
N LEU A 462 0.74 -27.28 8.30
CA LEU A 462 1.87 -28.20 8.41
C LEU A 462 2.66 -28.03 9.73
N SER A 463 2.16 -27.24 10.68
CA SER A 463 2.89 -26.87 11.91
C SER A 463 4.21 -26.13 11.66
N ARG A 464 4.34 -25.50 10.48
CA ARG A 464 5.47 -24.70 10.01
C ARG A 464 5.13 -23.20 10.00
N SER A 465 4.34 -22.77 10.99
CA SER A 465 3.80 -21.40 11.06
C SER A 465 4.89 -20.33 11.17
N GLU A 466 6.07 -20.67 11.68
CA GLU A 466 7.24 -19.79 11.73
C GLU A 466 7.64 -19.27 10.34
N GLU A 467 7.62 -20.13 9.33
CA GLU A 467 7.93 -19.76 7.94
C GLU A 467 6.77 -19.05 7.25
N GLY A 468 5.53 -19.28 7.71
CA GLY A 468 4.34 -18.62 7.22
C GLY A 468 4.25 -17.13 7.63
N ILE A 469 4.87 -16.74 8.74
CA ILE A 469 4.86 -15.36 9.24
C ILE A 469 5.41 -14.34 8.23
N PRO A 470 6.63 -14.48 7.67
CA PRO A 470 7.16 -13.50 6.72
C PRO A 470 6.28 -13.39 5.46
N LEU A 471 5.77 -14.53 4.96
CA LEU A 471 4.82 -14.56 3.84
C LEU A 471 3.54 -13.79 4.15
N ALA A 472 2.94 -14.04 5.32
CA ALA A 472 1.72 -13.39 5.75
C ALA A 472 1.93 -11.89 6.00
N MET A 473 3.07 -11.49 6.59
CA MET A 473 3.41 -10.08 6.79
C MET A 473 3.56 -9.34 5.45
N HIS A 474 4.20 -9.97 4.46
CA HIS A 474 4.34 -9.37 3.13
C HIS A 474 2.98 -9.26 2.41
N CYS A 475 2.14 -10.29 2.51
CA CYS A 475 0.76 -10.25 2.02
C CYS A 475 -0.04 -9.10 2.64
N VAL A 476 0.06 -8.89 3.96
CA VAL A 476 -0.59 -7.79 4.68
C VAL A 476 -0.14 -6.43 4.14
N ALA A 477 1.16 -6.26 3.85
CA ALA A 477 1.69 -5.02 3.29
C ALA A 477 1.11 -4.71 1.91
N ILE A 478 1.17 -5.68 0.99
CA ILE A 478 0.63 -5.52 -0.38
C ILE A 478 -0.86 -5.22 -0.33
N ARG A 479 -1.64 -6.00 0.43
CA ARG A 479 -3.09 -5.83 0.46
C ARG A 479 -3.53 -4.53 1.11
N LYS A 480 -2.73 -3.99 2.05
CA LYS A 480 -2.94 -2.66 2.61
C LYS A 480 -2.77 -1.57 1.55
N GLU A 481 -1.74 -1.68 0.71
CA GLU A 481 -1.43 -0.71 -0.33
C GLU A 481 -2.43 -0.78 -1.49
N VAL A 482 -2.71 -1.99 -1.99
CA VAL A 482 -3.56 -2.22 -3.16
C VAL A 482 -5.05 -1.99 -2.87
N PHE A 483 -5.56 -2.51 -1.74
CA PHE A 483 -6.99 -2.51 -1.44
C PHE A 483 -7.39 -1.51 -0.34
N GLY A 484 -6.43 -0.92 0.37
CA GLY A 484 -6.69 -0.07 1.53
C GLY A 484 -7.04 -0.86 2.80
N THR A 485 -7.16 -0.15 3.92
CA THR A 485 -7.31 -0.75 5.26
C THR A 485 -8.73 -1.19 5.62
N ALA A 486 -9.73 -0.88 4.78
CA ALA A 486 -11.14 -1.20 5.01
C ALA A 486 -11.64 -2.38 4.15
N HIS A 487 -10.78 -2.96 3.32
CA HIS A 487 -11.20 -3.97 2.36
C HIS A 487 -11.14 -5.40 2.94
N PRO A 488 -12.11 -6.30 2.63
CA PRO A 488 -12.10 -7.69 3.11
C PRO A 488 -10.83 -8.49 2.79
N ALA A 489 -10.19 -8.22 1.64
CA ALA A 489 -8.93 -8.87 1.29
C ALA A 489 -7.82 -8.56 2.31
N PHE A 490 -7.74 -7.31 2.80
CA PHE A 490 -6.80 -6.93 3.85
C PHE A 490 -7.14 -7.62 5.17
N ALA A 491 -8.42 -7.70 5.54
CA ALA A 491 -8.87 -8.45 6.72
C ALA A 491 -8.45 -9.93 6.67
N HIS A 492 -8.64 -10.58 5.53
CA HIS A 492 -8.23 -11.98 5.35
C HIS A 492 -6.72 -12.18 5.59
N ALA A 493 -5.88 -11.25 5.15
CA ALA A 493 -4.44 -11.33 5.40
C ALA A 493 -4.08 -11.18 6.89
N LEU A 494 -4.78 -10.30 7.61
CA LEU A 494 -4.64 -10.18 9.06
C LEU A 494 -5.04 -11.47 9.78
N SER A 495 -6.10 -12.14 9.32
CA SER A 495 -6.55 -13.42 9.89
C SER A 495 -5.51 -14.53 9.71
N ILE A 496 -4.90 -14.65 8.53
CA ILE A 496 -3.84 -15.64 8.29
C ILE A 496 -2.59 -15.32 9.12
N LEU A 497 -2.18 -14.06 9.18
CA LEU A 497 -1.06 -13.65 10.03
C LEU A 497 -1.35 -13.95 11.52
N ALA A 498 -2.59 -13.72 11.96
CA ALA A 498 -3.02 -14.05 13.31
C ALA A 498 -2.97 -15.56 13.57
N SER A 499 -3.41 -16.39 12.62
CA SER A 499 -3.31 -17.84 12.73
C SER A 499 -1.85 -18.30 12.82
N CYS A 500 -0.94 -17.69 12.06
CA CYS A 500 0.48 -18.00 12.14
C CYS A 500 1.06 -17.60 13.51
N PHE A 501 0.66 -16.43 14.04
CA PHE A 501 1.08 -15.98 15.37
C PHE A 501 0.53 -16.83 16.51
N ASP A 502 -0.74 -17.24 16.43
CA ASP A 502 -1.35 -18.13 17.43
C ASP A 502 -0.59 -19.46 17.52
N ALA A 503 -0.27 -20.06 16.37
CA ALA A 503 0.44 -21.33 16.29
C ALA A 503 1.87 -21.29 16.87
N VAL A 504 2.52 -20.12 16.90
CA VAL A 504 3.85 -19.92 17.53
C VAL A 504 3.75 -19.33 18.95
N GLY A 505 2.56 -19.38 19.58
CA GLY A 505 2.34 -18.91 20.95
C GLY A 505 2.25 -17.39 21.12
N ARG A 506 2.16 -16.61 20.03
CA ARG A 506 2.02 -15.15 20.05
C ARG A 506 0.56 -14.70 20.11
N GLN A 507 -0.16 -15.20 21.10
CA GLN A 507 -1.61 -15.05 21.24
C GLN A 507 -2.06 -13.58 21.34
N SER A 508 -1.33 -12.73 22.07
CA SER A 508 -1.66 -11.29 22.18
C SER A 508 -1.58 -10.56 20.84
N SER A 509 -0.59 -10.91 19.99
CA SER A 509 -0.48 -10.36 18.64
C SER A 509 -1.60 -10.89 17.74
N ALA A 510 -1.92 -12.17 17.84
CA ALA A 510 -3.02 -12.79 17.10
C ALA A 510 -4.39 -12.16 17.46
N LYS A 511 -4.64 -11.90 18.75
CA LYS A 511 -5.87 -11.26 19.26
C LYS A 511 -6.12 -9.91 18.58
N GLY A 512 -5.15 -9.00 18.65
CA GLY A 512 -5.31 -7.65 18.08
C GLY A 512 -5.49 -7.65 16.55
N LEU A 513 -4.88 -8.61 15.85
CA LEU A 513 -5.08 -8.79 14.41
C LEU A 513 -6.49 -9.31 14.08
N LEU A 514 -7.01 -10.26 14.86
CA LEU A 514 -8.35 -10.83 14.67
C LEU A 514 -9.46 -9.85 15.02
N GLU A 515 -9.31 -9.04 16.06
CA GLU A 515 -10.24 -7.94 16.38
C GLU A 515 -10.36 -6.97 15.21
N ARG A 516 -9.22 -6.56 14.64
CA ARG A 516 -9.19 -5.69 13.47
C ARG A 516 -9.79 -6.36 12.24
N CYS A 517 -9.47 -7.64 12.01
CA CYS A 517 -10.05 -8.43 10.92
C CYS A 517 -11.58 -8.51 11.01
N LEU A 518 -12.11 -8.85 12.18
CA LEU A 518 -13.55 -8.98 12.42
C LEU A 518 -14.26 -7.64 12.22
N LYS A 519 -13.71 -6.53 12.74
CA LYS A 519 -14.26 -5.19 12.52
C LYS A 519 -14.41 -4.86 11.03
N ILE A 520 -13.36 -5.10 10.24
CA ILE A 520 -13.40 -4.84 8.79
C ILE A 520 -14.44 -5.74 8.11
N CYS A 521 -14.50 -7.02 8.49
CA CYS A 521 -15.47 -7.96 7.91
C CYS A 521 -16.92 -7.58 8.26
N GLU A 522 -17.18 -7.06 9.46
CA GLU A 522 -18.51 -6.63 9.91
C GLU A 522 -18.98 -5.33 9.27
N GLU A 523 -18.04 -4.45 8.89
CA GLU A 523 -18.35 -3.24 8.11
C GLU A 523 -18.59 -3.58 6.63
N ALA A 524 -17.90 -4.59 6.08
CA ALA A 524 -17.96 -4.94 4.66
C ALA A 524 -19.05 -5.95 4.28
N PHE A 525 -19.44 -6.85 5.19
CA PHE A 525 -20.43 -7.88 4.94
C PHE A 525 -21.67 -7.72 5.84
N PRO A 526 -22.85 -8.25 5.42
CA PRO A 526 -23.97 -8.42 6.34
C PRO A 526 -23.55 -9.19 7.60
N LYS A 527 -24.10 -8.83 8.77
CA LYS A 527 -23.68 -9.34 10.08
C LYS A 527 -23.67 -10.88 10.21
N ASP A 528 -24.48 -11.56 9.41
CA ASP A 528 -24.62 -13.02 9.40
C ASP A 528 -23.96 -13.68 8.17
N HIS A 529 -22.98 -13.04 7.53
CA HIS A 529 -22.30 -13.61 6.35
C HIS A 529 -21.38 -14.80 6.70
N ALA A 530 -21.44 -15.90 5.93
CA ALA A 530 -20.71 -17.14 6.26
C ALA A 530 -19.17 -16.99 6.33
N ASN A 531 -18.58 -16.04 5.57
CA ASN A 531 -17.13 -15.80 5.57
C ASN A 531 -16.56 -15.32 6.92
N ILE A 532 -17.38 -14.87 7.87
CA ILE A 532 -16.86 -14.47 9.19
C ILE A 532 -16.64 -15.67 10.13
N ILE A 533 -17.21 -16.84 9.82
CA ILE A 533 -17.16 -18.02 10.69
C ILE A 533 -15.70 -18.47 10.95
N PRO A 534 -14.81 -18.62 9.96
CA PRO A 534 -13.42 -19.00 10.22
C PRO A 534 -12.69 -18.00 11.12
N ASN A 535 -12.93 -16.70 10.93
CA ASN A 535 -12.32 -15.64 11.75
C ASN A 535 -12.81 -15.70 13.20
N LEU A 536 -14.12 -15.96 13.40
CA LEU A 536 -14.68 -16.16 14.74
C LEU A 536 -14.09 -17.41 15.40
N MET A 537 -13.93 -18.51 14.67
CA MET A 537 -13.31 -19.72 15.21
C MET A 537 -11.85 -19.49 15.63
N SER A 538 -11.06 -18.83 14.77
CA SER A 538 -9.68 -18.46 15.12
C SER A 538 -9.64 -17.53 16.33
N TYR A 539 -10.57 -16.59 16.42
CA TYR A 539 -10.64 -15.68 17.57
C TYR A 539 -11.04 -16.39 18.87
N GLY A 540 -12.02 -17.29 18.82
CA GLY A 540 -12.40 -18.13 19.94
C GLY A 540 -11.25 -19.03 20.42
N ARG A 541 -10.45 -19.57 19.50
CA ARG A 541 -9.25 -20.36 19.81
C ARG A 541 -8.18 -19.54 20.51
N VAL A 542 -7.86 -18.35 19.99
CA VAL A 542 -6.92 -17.42 20.62
C VAL A 542 -7.39 -17.05 22.02
N LEU A 543 -8.67 -16.69 22.20
CA LEU A 543 -9.24 -16.37 23.51
C LEU A 543 -9.14 -17.53 24.50
N ARG A 544 -9.46 -18.76 24.07
CA ARG A 544 -9.27 -19.98 24.87
C ARG A 544 -7.82 -20.14 25.32
N SER A 545 -6.87 -19.96 24.39
CA SER A 545 -5.44 -20.13 24.66
C SER A 545 -4.89 -19.08 25.67
N MET A 546 -5.50 -17.89 25.69
CA MET A 546 -5.24 -16.82 26.65
C MET A 546 -5.99 -16.99 27.99
N GLY A 547 -6.78 -18.05 28.17
CA GLY A 547 -7.57 -18.28 29.38
C GLY A 547 -8.87 -17.46 29.48
N MET A 548 -9.25 -16.74 28.41
CA MET A 548 -10.45 -15.91 28.33
C MET A 548 -11.67 -16.75 27.94
N TYR A 549 -12.04 -17.71 28.80
CA TYR A 549 -13.01 -18.77 28.45
C TYR A 549 -14.43 -18.28 28.15
N GLU A 550 -14.94 -17.32 28.92
CA GLU A 550 -16.30 -16.78 28.70
C GLU A 550 -16.40 -16.01 27.37
N GLU A 551 -15.43 -15.16 27.08
CA GLU A 551 -15.35 -14.46 25.79
C GLU A 551 -15.18 -15.45 24.63
N GLY A 552 -14.30 -16.44 24.77
CA GLY A 552 -14.11 -17.49 23.76
C GLY A 552 -15.41 -18.27 23.48
N ARG A 553 -16.15 -18.63 24.53
CA ARG A 553 -17.44 -19.31 24.41
C ARG A 553 -18.46 -18.47 23.65
N ASN A 554 -18.61 -17.19 24.02
CA ASN A 554 -19.53 -16.27 23.36
C ASN A 554 -19.21 -16.13 21.86
N ILE A 555 -17.93 -16.10 21.51
CA ILE A 555 -17.47 -16.06 20.12
C ILE A 555 -17.82 -17.35 19.35
N TYR A 556 -17.64 -18.53 19.94
CA TYR A 556 -18.05 -19.78 19.31
C TYR A 556 -19.58 -19.91 19.18
N GLU A 557 -20.35 -19.47 20.18
CA GLU A 557 -21.83 -19.45 20.10
C GLU A 557 -22.30 -18.55 18.95
N ARG A 558 -21.64 -17.40 18.77
CA ARG A 558 -21.87 -16.53 17.61
C ARG A 558 -21.54 -17.25 16.30
N ALA A 559 -20.41 -17.97 16.22
CA ALA A 559 -20.05 -18.75 15.03
C ALA A 559 -21.11 -19.82 14.69
N VAL A 560 -21.68 -20.49 15.69
CA VAL A 560 -22.79 -21.46 15.52
C VAL A 560 -24.05 -20.79 15.00
N LYS A 561 -24.41 -19.60 15.52
CA LYS A 561 -25.58 -18.85 15.04
C LYS A 561 -25.45 -18.51 13.56
N VAL A 562 -24.29 -17.97 13.15
CA VAL A 562 -24.02 -17.62 11.76
C VAL A 562 -24.00 -18.86 10.87
N HIS A 563 -23.41 -19.97 11.34
CA HIS A 563 -23.40 -21.24 10.60
C HIS A 563 -24.82 -21.74 10.29
N ARG A 564 -25.70 -21.78 11.30
CA ARG A 564 -27.09 -22.26 11.16
C ARG A 564 -27.97 -21.41 10.22
N ILE A 565 -27.63 -20.13 10.03
CA ILE A 565 -28.34 -19.26 9.08
C ILE A 565 -27.96 -19.59 7.63
N ASN A 566 -26.70 -19.94 7.37
CA ASN A 566 -26.17 -20.06 6.01
C ASN A 566 -26.14 -21.49 5.47
N PHE A 567 -26.04 -22.50 6.33
CA PHE A 567 -25.86 -23.89 5.94
C PHE A 567 -27.06 -24.77 6.32
N LYS A 568 -27.44 -25.67 5.41
CA LYS A 568 -28.46 -26.71 5.70
C LYS A 568 -27.85 -27.84 6.53
N GLN A 569 -28.71 -28.68 7.11
CA GLN A 569 -28.28 -29.86 7.87
C GLN A 569 -27.33 -30.75 7.03
N GLY A 570 -26.18 -31.10 7.60
CA GLY A 570 -25.12 -31.89 6.93
C GLY A 570 -24.06 -31.06 6.18
N GLN A 571 -24.33 -29.78 5.85
CA GLN A 571 -23.33 -28.91 5.21
C GLN A 571 -22.35 -28.34 6.23
N LYS A 572 -21.05 -28.36 5.89
CA LYS A 572 -19.97 -27.93 6.79
C LYS A 572 -20.11 -28.50 8.21
N GLN A 573 -20.57 -29.75 8.32
CA GLN A 573 -20.92 -30.36 9.61
C GLN A 573 -19.72 -30.42 10.55
N LEU A 574 -18.53 -30.76 10.03
CA LEU A 574 -17.28 -30.76 10.81
C LEU A 574 -16.99 -29.38 11.43
N GLN A 575 -17.27 -28.28 10.71
CA GLN A 575 -17.08 -26.93 11.23
C GLN A 575 -18.04 -26.64 12.39
N LEU A 576 -19.31 -27.02 12.24
CA LEU A 576 -20.32 -26.87 13.28
C LEU A 576 -19.99 -27.72 14.51
N ASP A 577 -19.63 -28.98 14.31
CA ASP A 577 -19.27 -29.91 15.38
C ASP A 577 -18.04 -29.43 16.14
N THR A 578 -17.06 -28.86 15.44
CA THR A 578 -15.89 -28.21 16.07
C THR A 578 -16.33 -27.08 16.99
N CYS A 579 -17.14 -26.14 16.51
CA CYS A 579 -17.64 -25.04 17.37
C CYS A 579 -18.43 -25.57 18.58
N LEU A 580 -19.31 -26.55 18.38
CA LEU A 580 -20.11 -27.14 19.46
C LEU A 580 -19.25 -27.89 20.49
N LYS A 581 -18.18 -28.56 20.03
CA LYS A 581 -17.19 -29.20 20.90
C LYS A 581 -16.47 -28.15 21.74
N GLU A 582 -15.96 -27.09 21.12
CA GLU A 582 -15.28 -26.00 21.82
C GLU A 582 -16.17 -25.30 22.85
N ILE A 583 -17.45 -25.08 22.55
CA ILE A 583 -18.42 -24.53 23.51
C ILE A 583 -18.58 -25.46 24.73
N ARG A 584 -18.72 -26.77 24.51
CA ARG A 584 -18.84 -27.75 25.61
C ARG A 584 -17.58 -27.76 26.48
N GLU A 585 -16.41 -27.87 25.87
CA GLU A 585 -15.13 -27.89 26.59
C GLU A 585 -14.90 -26.61 27.39
N LEU A 586 -15.18 -25.43 26.80
CA LEU A 586 -15.10 -24.16 27.52
C LEU A 586 -16.08 -24.07 28.68
N THR A 587 -17.29 -24.62 28.52
CA THR A 587 -18.30 -24.65 29.59
C THR A 587 -17.86 -25.54 30.75
N GLU A 588 -17.33 -26.73 30.44
CA GLU A 588 -16.77 -27.64 31.44
C GLU A 588 -15.56 -27.03 32.18
N GLU A 589 -14.67 -26.32 31.47
CA GLU A 589 -13.53 -25.61 32.07
C GLU A 589 -13.97 -24.42 32.95
N MET A 590 -15.09 -23.76 32.59
CA MET A 590 -15.67 -22.70 33.42
C MET A 590 -16.29 -23.25 34.72
N GLU A 591 -16.87 -24.45 34.67
CA GLU A 591 -17.48 -25.15 35.82
C GLU A 591 -16.43 -25.70 36.81
N LYS A 592 -15.22 -26.01 36.36
CA LYS A 592 -14.08 -26.29 37.23
C LYS A 592 -13.67 -25.00 37.96
N GLY A 593 -13.67 -25.03 39.30
CA GLY A 593 -13.23 -23.89 40.12
C GLY A 593 -11.78 -23.45 39.82
N PRO A 594 -11.36 -22.24 40.21
CA PRO A 594 -10.04 -21.70 39.86
C PRO A 594 -8.87 -22.63 40.27
N ASP A 595 -9.02 -23.40 41.34
CA ASP A 595 -8.02 -24.38 41.82
C ASP A 595 -8.00 -25.73 41.07
N GLN A 596 -9.05 -26.04 40.29
CA GLN A 596 -9.23 -27.31 39.57
C GLN A 596 -9.25 -27.17 38.04
N ARG A 597 -9.36 -25.94 37.52
CA ARG A 597 -8.89 -25.65 36.16
C ARG A 597 -7.47 -26.17 36.12
N SER A 598 -7.15 -27.03 35.16
CA SER A 598 -5.79 -27.59 35.02
C SER A 598 -4.82 -26.47 35.35
N VAL A 599 -3.89 -26.71 36.29
CA VAL A 599 -2.84 -25.76 36.67
C VAL A 599 -2.03 -25.48 35.41
N PHE A 600 -2.57 -24.62 34.56
CA PHE A 600 -1.84 -23.77 33.68
C PHE A 600 -1.19 -22.82 34.66
N LEU A 601 0.02 -23.23 35.03
CA LEU A 601 1.14 -22.41 35.43
C LEU A 601 0.77 -20.92 35.52
N SER A 602 0.95 -20.37 36.71
CA SER A 602 0.84 -18.93 36.95
C SER A 602 1.58 -18.16 35.84
N GLU A 603 1.23 -16.91 35.56
CA GLU A 603 1.94 -16.11 34.54
C GLU A 603 3.47 -16.10 34.78
N SER A 604 3.90 -16.17 36.04
CA SER A 604 5.28 -16.41 36.47
C SER A 604 5.83 -17.81 36.14
N ASP A 605 5.06 -18.87 36.30
CA ASP A 605 5.45 -20.24 35.95
C ASP A 605 5.34 -20.52 34.44
N ARG A 606 4.48 -19.80 33.70
CA ARG A 606 4.46 -19.79 32.23
C ARG A 606 5.63 -19.02 31.69
N VAL A 607 6.08 -17.96 32.34
CA VAL A 607 7.37 -17.34 32.02
C VAL A 607 8.47 -18.36 32.31
N LEU A 608 8.53 -19.01 33.48
CA LEU A 608 9.57 -20.01 33.74
C LEU A 608 9.52 -21.24 32.81
N GLN A 609 8.31 -21.69 32.42
CA GLN A 609 8.12 -22.87 31.56
C GLN A 609 8.18 -22.53 30.05
N HIS A 610 7.76 -21.33 29.61
CA HIS A 610 8.06 -20.84 28.26
C HIS A 610 9.51 -20.37 28.10
N VAL A 611 10.19 -20.02 29.18
CA VAL A 611 11.64 -19.75 29.15
C VAL A 611 12.45 -21.03 29.09
N THR A 612 11.88 -22.15 29.57
CA THR A 612 12.51 -23.48 29.45
C THR A 612 12.11 -24.25 28.19
N ASP A 613 10.90 -24.03 27.63
CA ASP A 613 10.49 -24.56 26.30
C ASP A 613 10.93 -23.68 25.11
N ARG A 614 11.28 -22.40 25.32
CA ARG A 614 12.08 -21.61 24.37
C ARG A 614 13.54 -21.93 24.64
N THR A 615 13.95 -23.15 24.31
CA THR A 615 15.32 -23.57 24.52
C THR A 615 16.25 -22.54 23.87
N VAL A 616 17.03 -21.86 24.70
CA VAL A 616 18.35 -21.41 24.28
C VAL A 616 19.01 -22.71 23.82
N ASP A 617 18.96 -22.99 22.52
CA ASP A 617 19.42 -24.24 21.95
C ASP A 617 20.95 -24.23 21.97
N VAL A 618 21.51 -24.44 23.16
CA VAL A 618 22.94 -24.46 23.41
C VAL A 618 23.65 -25.59 22.67
N ASP A 619 22.89 -26.59 22.21
CA ASP A 619 23.37 -27.76 21.47
C ASP A 619 23.37 -27.52 19.95
N ALA A 620 22.79 -26.41 19.46
CA ALA A 620 22.81 -26.06 18.05
C ALA A 620 24.23 -25.74 17.53
N ASP A 621 24.51 -26.20 16.31
CA ASP A 621 25.80 -26.00 15.62
C ASP A 621 26.18 -24.51 15.52
N GLY A 622 27.46 -24.22 15.77
CA GLY A 622 28.04 -22.88 15.65
C GLY A 622 28.48 -22.31 17.00
N THR A 623 29.13 -21.15 16.98
CA THR A 623 29.64 -20.56 18.23
C THR A 623 28.49 -19.95 19.06
N PRO A 624 28.29 -20.36 20.33
CA PRO A 624 27.30 -19.75 21.20
C PRO A 624 27.61 -18.27 21.47
N LEU A 625 26.65 -17.39 21.17
CA LEU A 625 26.85 -15.94 21.15
C LEU A 625 25.76 -15.20 21.95
N ILE A 626 26.18 -14.31 22.85
CA ILE A 626 25.31 -13.34 23.50
C ILE A 626 25.69 -11.94 23.03
N ILE A 627 24.72 -11.18 22.52
CA ILE A 627 24.95 -9.89 21.84
C ILE A 627 24.35 -8.75 22.66
N LEU A 628 25.14 -7.71 22.94
CA LEU A 628 24.66 -6.41 23.43
C LEU A 628 24.64 -5.40 22.27
N THR A 629 23.51 -4.72 22.08
CA THR A 629 23.26 -3.79 20.95
C THR A 629 22.44 -2.58 21.40
N ASP A 630 22.64 -1.43 20.78
CA ASP A 630 21.84 -0.21 20.94
C ASP A 630 21.06 0.15 19.68
N ILE A 631 20.56 -0.89 18.99
CA ILE A 631 19.78 -0.83 17.76
C ILE A 631 18.79 0.32 17.69
N GLY A 632 18.70 0.94 16.51
CA GLY A 632 17.79 2.06 16.25
C GLY A 632 18.43 3.43 16.49
N ARG A 633 19.66 3.48 17.01
CA ARG A 633 20.46 4.70 17.09
C ARG A 633 20.98 5.09 15.70
N ASP A 634 21.55 4.12 15.00
CA ASP A 634 21.84 4.14 13.58
C ASP A 634 21.57 2.74 12.99
N VAL A 635 21.90 2.58 11.71
CA VAL A 635 21.58 1.37 10.94
C VAL A 635 22.54 0.21 11.19
N ASP A 636 23.66 0.44 11.88
CA ASP A 636 24.78 -0.48 11.90
C ASP A 636 24.48 -1.77 12.67
N ASP A 637 23.78 -1.66 13.80
CA ASP A 637 23.27 -2.82 14.54
C ASP A 637 22.32 -3.70 13.70
N GLU A 638 21.42 -3.10 12.93
CA GLU A 638 20.50 -3.86 12.06
C GLU A 638 21.25 -4.55 10.92
N TYR A 639 22.33 -3.95 10.39
CA TYR A 639 23.24 -4.65 9.50
C TYR A 639 23.92 -5.82 10.22
N ALA A 640 24.34 -5.66 11.48
CA ALA A 640 24.92 -6.75 12.25
C ALA A 640 23.91 -7.88 12.49
N LEU A 641 22.62 -7.59 12.73
CA LEU A 641 21.55 -8.58 12.83
C LEU A 641 21.24 -9.24 11.48
N MET A 642 21.29 -8.50 10.37
CA MET A 642 21.17 -9.09 9.03
C MET A 642 22.32 -10.05 8.75
N LEU A 643 23.55 -9.69 9.12
CA LEU A 643 24.71 -10.58 9.04
C LEU A 643 24.56 -11.80 9.94
N LEU A 644 24.06 -11.61 11.17
CA LEU A 644 23.76 -12.70 12.11
C LEU A 644 22.86 -13.74 11.44
N GLY A 645 21.80 -13.31 10.73
CA GLY A 645 20.94 -14.21 9.96
C GLY A 645 21.70 -15.05 8.92
N ALA A 646 22.72 -14.51 8.26
CA ALA A 646 23.54 -15.29 7.33
C ALA A 646 24.40 -16.32 8.06
N LEU A 647 25.03 -15.89 9.16
CA LEU A 647 25.98 -16.69 9.92
C LEU A 647 25.30 -17.84 10.66
N THR A 648 24.11 -17.59 11.23
CA THR A 648 23.30 -18.61 11.90
C THR A 648 22.84 -19.69 10.93
N ARG A 649 22.34 -19.31 9.75
CA ARG A 649 21.95 -20.29 8.71
C ARG A 649 23.13 -21.11 8.19
N LYS A 650 24.32 -20.53 8.17
CA LYS A 650 25.56 -21.24 7.82
C LYS A 650 26.14 -22.04 8.99
N ARG A 651 25.46 -22.09 10.14
CA ARG A 651 25.89 -22.80 11.36
C ARG A 651 27.26 -22.36 11.88
N LEU A 652 27.62 -21.10 11.63
CA LEU A 652 28.88 -20.52 12.09
C LEU A 652 28.73 -19.90 13.49
N VAL A 653 27.54 -19.39 13.80
CA VAL A 653 27.19 -18.78 15.09
C VAL A 653 25.82 -19.26 15.55
N ASN A 654 25.67 -19.39 16.86
CA ASN A 654 24.45 -19.77 17.54
C ASN A 654 24.03 -18.64 18.50
N PRO A 655 23.15 -17.72 18.09
CA PRO A 655 22.73 -16.60 18.93
C PRO A 655 21.84 -17.06 20.08
N LEU A 656 22.42 -17.12 21.28
CA LEU A 656 21.73 -17.51 22.51
C LEU A 656 20.81 -16.40 23.01
N ALA A 657 21.26 -15.13 22.91
CA ALA A 657 20.49 -13.98 23.36
C ALA A 657 20.94 -12.67 22.69
N VAL A 658 19.98 -11.77 22.48
CA VAL A 658 20.23 -10.37 22.10
C VAL A 658 19.67 -9.46 23.17
N VAL A 659 20.52 -8.70 23.85
CA VAL A 659 20.11 -7.75 24.88
C VAL A 659 20.27 -6.32 24.37
N THR A 660 19.19 -5.55 24.41
CA THR A 660 19.21 -4.16 23.93
C THR A 660 19.46 -3.20 25.09
N THR A 661 20.54 -2.43 25.04
CA THR A 661 20.88 -1.40 26.03
C THR A 661 20.54 0.00 25.48
N LEU A 662 20.85 1.05 26.23
CA LEU A 662 20.67 2.47 25.88
C LEU A 662 19.20 2.93 25.86
N SER A 663 18.85 3.91 26.71
CA SER A 663 17.47 4.42 26.80
C SER A 663 16.95 5.02 25.48
N PRO A 664 15.71 4.74 25.03
CA PRO A 664 14.69 3.88 25.65
C PRO A 664 14.81 2.40 25.24
N SER A 665 15.35 1.57 26.12
CA SER A 665 15.73 0.17 25.85
C SER A 665 14.55 -0.70 25.40
N ARG A 666 13.32 -0.44 25.88
CA ARG A 666 12.11 -1.16 25.44
C ARG A 666 11.79 -0.93 23.96
N LYS A 667 11.93 0.30 23.46
CA LYS A 667 11.68 0.61 22.04
C LYS A 667 12.74 -0.07 21.16
N ARG A 668 13.98 -0.13 21.64
CA ARG A 668 15.08 -0.85 20.96
C ARG A 668 14.85 -2.36 20.95
N ALA A 669 14.40 -2.95 22.05
CA ALA A 669 14.02 -4.37 22.10
C ALA A 669 12.92 -4.71 21.09
N ALA A 670 11.90 -3.84 20.95
CA ALA A 670 10.84 -4.00 19.95
C ALA A 670 11.36 -3.91 18.50
N LEU A 671 12.36 -3.05 18.26
CA LEU A 671 13.01 -2.94 16.94
C LEU A 671 13.92 -4.14 16.65
N SER A 672 14.75 -4.54 17.62
CA SER A 672 15.59 -5.74 17.54
C SER A 672 14.75 -6.97 17.22
N LYS A 673 13.68 -7.20 18.01
CA LYS A 673 12.84 -8.37 17.79
C LYS A 673 12.08 -8.30 16.46
N GLY A 674 11.59 -7.13 16.08
CA GLY A 674 10.98 -6.92 14.76
C GLY A 674 11.94 -7.23 13.61
N SER A 675 13.21 -6.83 13.72
CA SER A 675 14.25 -7.07 12.72
C SER A 675 14.60 -8.55 12.62
N LEU A 676 14.84 -9.21 13.76
CA LEU A 676 15.11 -10.65 13.82
C LEU A 676 13.95 -11.46 13.25
N ASP A 677 12.70 -11.12 13.60
CA ASP A 677 11.51 -11.77 13.07
C ASP A 677 11.43 -11.62 11.54
N ALA A 678 11.64 -10.41 11.02
CA ALA A 678 11.62 -10.14 9.58
C ALA A 678 12.75 -10.86 8.84
N LEU A 679 13.88 -11.08 9.51
CA LEU A 679 15.02 -11.85 9.01
C LEU A 679 14.87 -13.36 9.23
N GLY A 680 13.73 -13.86 9.72
CA GLY A 680 13.49 -15.30 9.93
C GLY A 680 14.23 -15.91 11.12
N LEU A 681 14.70 -15.10 12.07
CA LEU A 681 15.37 -15.51 13.31
C LEU A 681 14.40 -15.45 14.50
N LEU A 682 13.29 -16.18 14.40
CA LEU A 682 12.19 -16.12 15.38
C LEU A 682 12.57 -16.71 16.74
N HIS A 683 13.43 -17.73 16.76
CA HIS A 683 13.89 -18.42 17.97
C HIS A 683 14.80 -17.55 18.85
N VAL A 684 15.47 -16.54 18.28
CA VAL A 684 16.44 -15.72 19.03
C VAL A 684 15.71 -14.85 20.07
N PRO A 685 15.98 -15.05 21.37
CA PRO A 685 15.34 -14.28 22.42
C PRO A 685 15.95 -12.88 22.53
N VAL A 686 15.10 -11.89 22.82
CA VAL A 686 15.51 -10.49 22.97
C VAL A 686 15.20 -10.03 24.39
N GLY A 687 16.17 -9.42 25.08
CA GLY A 687 16.00 -8.90 26.44
C GLY A 687 16.16 -7.39 26.53
N ILE A 688 15.41 -6.76 27.44
CA ILE A 688 15.53 -5.33 27.75
C ILE A 688 16.68 -5.16 28.76
N GLY A 689 17.79 -4.56 28.30
CA GLY A 689 18.94 -4.21 29.13
C GLY A 689 18.81 -2.84 29.78
N SER A 690 19.89 -2.40 30.40
CA SER A 690 19.99 -1.14 31.14
C SER A 690 19.86 0.11 30.26
N ALA A 691 19.90 1.29 30.91
CA ALA A 691 19.94 2.58 30.21
C ALA A 691 21.31 2.86 29.54
N GLY A 692 22.32 2.00 29.71
CA GLY A 692 23.61 2.09 29.02
C GLY A 692 24.44 3.34 29.33
N GLY A 693 24.33 3.89 30.54
CA GLY A 693 25.02 5.12 30.98
C GLY A 693 24.29 6.43 30.65
N VAL A 694 23.07 6.36 30.08
CA VAL A 694 22.23 7.54 29.85
C VAL A 694 21.62 8.05 31.16
N GLU A 695 21.69 9.36 31.37
CA GLU A 695 21.08 10.04 32.52
C GLU A 695 19.59 9.70 32.68
N GLU A 696 19.15 9.54 33.92
CA GLU A 696 17.79 9.17 34.25
C GLU A 696 16.76 10.16 33.66
N GLY A 697 15.73 9.64 32.99
CA GLY A 697 14.69 10.45 32.32
C GLY A 697 15.04 10.95 30.92
N ARG A 698 16.27 10.73 30.42
CA ARG A 698 16.65 11.07 29.04
C ARG A 698 16.37 9.90 28.10
N GLU A 699 15.48 10.08 27.13
CA GLU A 699 15.25 9.14 26.03
C GLU A 699 16.02 9.59 24.78
N LEU A 700 16.84 8.71 24.20
CA LEU A 700 17.45 8.94 22.90
C LEU A 700 16.49 8.53 21.77
N GLU A 701 16.66 9.14 20.61
CA GLU A 701 15.87 8.84 19.43
C GLU A 701 16.10 7.41 18.94
N VAL A 702 15.03 6.78 18.46
CA VAL A 702 14.98 5.47 17.82
C VAL A 702 14.22 5.64 16.51
N TYR A 703 14.82 5.34 15.36
CA TYR A 703 14.13 5.53 14.09
C TYR A 703 12.91 4.61 13.93
N GLU A 704 11.95 5.06 13.13
CA GLU A 704 10.72 4.34 12.83
C GLU A 704 10.93 3.27 11.75
N SER A 705 10.33 2.10 11.96
CA SER A 705 10.27 1.00 10.98
C SER A 705 8.90 0.29 11.04
N ALA A 706 8.43 -0.23 9.91
CA ALA A 706 7.11 -0.88 9.82
C ALA A 706 7.04 -2.24 10.55
N TYR A 707 8.19 -2.86 10.78
CA TYR A 707 8.31 -4.15 11.47
C TYR A 707 8.60 -4.02 12.97
N ARG A 708 8.82 -2.80 13.50
CA ARG A 708 8.93 -2.58 14.95
C ARG A 708 7.60 -2.93 15.61
N LYS A 709 7.60 -3.94 16.47
CA LYS A 709 6.39 -4.37 17.18
C LYS A 709 6.74 -4.82 18.59
N ALA A 710 5.87 -4.50 19.54
CA ALA A 710 5.91 -5.14 20.85
C ALA A 710 5.69 -6.65 20.66
N SER A 711 6.41 -7.46 21.43
CA SER A 711 6.32 -8.92 21.36
C SER A 711 6.41 -9.50 22.77
N ALA A 712 5.55 -10.46 23.09
CA ALA A 712 5.65 -11.26 24.31
C ALA A 712 6.89 -12.18 24.32
N SER A 713 7.65 -12.21 23.22
CA SER A 713 8.96 -12.86 23.16
C SER A 713 10.11 -11.99 23.68
N ILE A 714 9.83 -10.72 24.00
CA ILE A 714 10.82 -9.82 24.60
C ILE A 714 10.81 -10.05 26.11
N PHE A 715 11.99 -10.32 26.66
CA PHE A 715 12.22 -10.48 28.09
C PHE A 715 12.31 -9.10 28.74
N GLU A 716 11.50 -8.90 29.78
CA GLU A 716 11.49 -7.65 30.55
C GLU A 716 12.79 -7.40 31.30
N ASP A 717 13.54 -8.48 31.59
CA ASP A 717 14.84 -8.44 32.25
C ASP A 717 15.89 -9.11 31.36
N GLY A 718 16.70 -8.29 30.68
CA GLY A 718 17.80 -8.74 29.84
C GLY A 718 18.96 -9.37 30.63
N MET A 719 19.17 -8.99 31.90
CA MET A 719 20.18 -9.63 32.74
C MET A 719 19.81 -11.08 33.02
N ASN A 720 18.56 -11.31 33.40
CA ASN A 720 18.06 -12.67 33.64
C ASN A 720 18.18 -13.55 32.38
N LEU A 721 17.88 -13.00 31.20
CA LEU A 721 18.06 -13.73 29.93
C LEU A 721 19.53 -14.13 29.70
N MET A 722 20.50 -13.25 29.99
CA MET A 722 21.92 -13.59 29.89
C MET A 722 22.31 -14.69 30.88
N LEU A 723 21.84 -14.61 32.13
CA LEU A 723 22.14 -15.60 33.17
C LEU A 723 21.60 -16.98 32.82
N LEU A 724 20.36 -17.05 32.31
CA LEU A 724 19.76 -18.29 31.82
C LEU A 724 20.57 -18.88 30.66
N SER A 725 20.95 -18.04 29.70
CA SER A 725 21.73 -18.46 28.53
C SER A 725 23.11 -19.01 28.92
N LEU A 726 23.80 -18.34 29.85
CA LEU A 726 25.11 -18.77 30.35
C LEU A 726 25.01 -20.05 31.18
N SER A 727 24.01 -20.16 32.05
CA SER A 727 23.83 -21.32 32.94
C SER A 727 23.61 -22.60 32.15
N SER A 728 22.90 -22.52 31.03
CA SER A 728 22.62 -23.66 30.15
C SER A 728 23.79 -24.02 29.23
N ALA A 729 24.73 -23.10 28.98
CA ALA A 729 25.80 -23.31 28.02
C ALA A 729 26.93 -24.20 28.58
N PRO A 730 27.67 -24.93 27.72
CA PRO A 730 28.88 -25.62 28.12
C PRO A 730 29.95 -24.67 28.68
N ASP A 731 30.82 -25.17 29.54
CA ASP A 731 31.91 -24.38 30.11
C ASP A 731 32.86 -23.87 29.03
N LYS A 732 33.32 -22.62 29.19
CA LYS A 732 34.23 -21.94 28.26
C LYS A 732 33.81 -22.00 26.78
N SER A 733 32.51 -21.93 26.51
CA SER A 733 31.95 -22.00 25.15
C SER A 733 31.41 -20.67 24.63
N VAL A 734 30.87 -19.82 25.51
CA VAL A 734 30.08 -18.64 25.11
C VAL A 734 30.99 -17.47 24.76
N ARG A 735 30.73 -16.83 23.62
CA ARG A 735 31.28 -15.51 23.26
C ARG A 735 30.30 -14.42 23.64
N LEU A 736 30.81 -13.38 24.30
CA LEU A 736 30.05 -12.15 24.53
C LEU A 736 30.44 -11.12 23.48
N LEU A 737 29.47 -10.56 22.75
CA LEU A 737 29.68 -9.54 21.73
C LEU A 737 29.08 -8.21 22.18
N GLY A 738 29.91 -7.22 22.46
CA GLY A 738 29.51 -5.86 22.82
C GLY A 738 29.57 -4.94 21.61
N LEU A 739 28.40 -4.63 21.03
CA LEU A 739 28.22 -3.64 19.96
C LEU A 739 27.81 -2.27 20.50
N ALA A 740 27.49 -2.19 21.80
CA ALA A 740 26.95 -1.01 22.45
C ALA A 740 27.65 -0.72 23.78
N SER A 741 27.03 0.12 24.62
CA SER A 741 27.48 0.38 25.99
C SER A 741 27.71 -0.93 26.77
N LEU A 742 28.84 -1.00 27.48
CA LEU A 742 29.29 -2.20 28.18
C LEU A 742 28.69 -2.36 29.60
N THR A 743 27.75 -1.48 29.99
CA THR A 743 27.12 -1.45 31.32
C THR A 743 26.53 -2.79 31.74
N ASP A 744 25.81 -3.47 30.84
CA ASP A 744 25.14 -4.74 31.14
C ASP A 744 26.15 -5.89 31.32
N PHE A 745 27.20 -5.97 30.49
CA PHE A 745 28.29 -6.95 30.70
C PHE A 745 29.11 -6.65 31.97
N ALA A 746 29.41 -5.39 32.26
CA ALA A 746 30.07 -5.03 33.51
C ALA A 746 29.23 -5.45 34.73
N SER A 747 27.91 -5.26 34.66
CA SER A 747 26.98 -5.67 35.72
C SER A 747 26.90 -7.20 35.86
N LEU A 748 26.93 -7.94 34.75
CA LEU A 748 27.02 -9.40 34.75
C LEU A 748 28.27 -9.86 35.51
N VAL A 749 29.43 -9.26 35.21
CA VAL A 749 30.70 -9.62 35.88
C VAL A 749 30.68 -9.24 37.36
N ARG A 750 30.16 -8.05 37.73
CA ARG A 750 30.07 -7.60 39.14
C ARG A 750 29.25 -8.55 40.00
N ASN A 751 28.14 -9.03 39.46
CA ASN A 751 27.13 -9.74 40.24
C ASN A 751 27.24 -11.27 40.12
N HIS A 752 27.84 -11.77 39.04
CA HIS A 752 27.86 -13.20 38.69
C HIS A 752 29.21 -13.64 38.12
N GLU A 753 30.29 -13.22 38.79
CA GLU A 753 31.68 -13.47 38.37
C GLU A 753 31.99 -14.95 38.13
N ASP A 754 31.62 -15.84 39.05
CA ASP A 754 31.90 -17.29 38.94
C ASP A 754 31.26 -17.89 37.67
N LEU A 755 30.03 -17.46 37.35
CA LEU A 755 29.31 -17.90 36.16
C LEU A 755 29.97 -17.34 34.89
N PHE A 756 30.37 -16.07 34.91
CA PHE A 756 31.10 -15.44 33.82
C PHE A 756 32.41 -16.19 33.54
N VAL A 757 33.24 -16.44 34.56
CA VAL A 757 34.52 -17.14 34.40
C VAL A 757 34.32 -18.57 33.93
N SER A 758 33.34 -19.30 34.46
CA SER A 758 33.12 -20.70 34.07
C SER A 758 32.60 -20.84 32.63
N LYS A 759 31.71 -19.96 32.18
CA LYS A 759 30.98 -20.11 30.91
C LYS A 759 31.57 -19.33 29.74
N VAL A 760 32.16 -18.16 29.98
CA VAL A 760 32.61 -17.26 28.92
C VAL A 760 34.00 -17.67 28.41
N LYS A 761 34.08 -17.87 27.09
CA LYS A 761 35.32 -18.17 26.36
C LYS A 761 36.13 -16.91 26.09
N GLU A 762 35.49 -15.88 25.55
CA GLU A 762 36.11 -14.59 25.22
C GLU A 762 35.05 -13.48 25.10
N VAL A 763 35.48 -12.23 25.28
CA VAL A 763 34.64 -11.03 25.12
C VAL A 763 35.11 -10.23 23.90
N VAL A 764 34.24 -10.12 22.89
CA VAL A 764 34.46 -9.35 21.67
C VAL A 764 33.80 -7.98 21.81
N ILE A 765 34.54 -6.90 21.55
CA ILE A 765 34.09 -5.52 21.80
C ILE A 765 34.34 -4.68 20.54
N MET A 766 33.27 -4.09 19.99
CA MET A 766 33.40 -2.91 19.13
C MET A 766 33.72 -1.74 20.07
N GLY A 767 34.95 -1.23 20.00
CA GLY A 767 35.39 -0.15 20.89
C GLY A 767 36.74 0.41 20.50
N GLY A 768 37.58 0.69 21.50
CA GLY A 768 38.94 1.13 21.27
C GLY A 768 39.77 1.03 22.55
N LEU A 769 41.08 1.08 22.38
CA LEU A 769 42.08 0.95 23.43
C LEU A 769 43.04 2.13 23.35
N GLU A 770 43.51 2.58 24.51
CA GLU A 770 44.66 3.46 24.56
C GLU A 770 45.89 2.76 23.93
N PRO A 771 46.93 3.51 23.50
CA PRO A 771 48.10 2.91 22.86
C PRO A 771 48.65 1.74 23.67
N LEU A 772 48.86 0.59 23.03
CA LEU A 772 49.16 -0.67 23.75
C LEU A 772 50.41 -0.61 24.63
N ASP A 773 51.36 0.27 24.29
CA ASP A 773 52.62 0.47 25.00
C ASP A 773 52.52 1.50 26.16
N SER A 774 51.38 2.18 26.36
CA SER A 774 51.28 3.25 27.36
C SER A 774 51.05 2.76 28.79
N HIS A 775 50.55 1.55 28.96
CA HIS A 775 50.22 0.95 30.27
C HIS A 775 50.61 -0.52 30.29
N ASP A 776 50.75 -1.14 31.48
CA ASP A 776 50.98 -2.59 31.59
C ASP A 776 49.70 -3.38 31.28
N THR A 777 48.54 -2.83 31.64
CA THR A 777 47.21 -3.39 31.31
C THR A 777 46.60 -2.71 30.08
N LEU A 778 45.52 -3.29 29.55
CA LEU A 778 44.69 -2.70 28.51
C LEU A 778 43.67 -1.73 29.12
N GLN A 779 43.61 -0.52 28.57
CA GLN A 779 42.70 0.54 28.99
C GLN A 779 41.80 0.97 27.83
N PRO A 780 40.48 1.12 28.04
CA PRO A 780 39.57 1.58 27.00
C PRO A 780 39.84 3.04 26.64
N ASP A 781 39.81 3.36 25.34
CA ASP A 781 39.90 4.74 24.86
C ASP A 781 38.53 5.44 24.86
N THR A 782 38.50 6.65 24.27
CA THR A 782 37.28 7.46 24.11
C THR A 782 36.34 7.04 22.96
N ALA A 783 36.42 5.81 22.45
CA ALA A 783 35.46 5.27 21.49
C ALA A 783 34.01 5.38 22.00
N TYR A 784 33.03 5.44 21.09
CA TYR A 784 31.63 5.74 21.43
C TYR A 784 31.07 4.78 22.49
N ASN A 785 31.16 3.45 22.24
CA ASN A 785 30.67 2.42 23.15
C ASN A 785 31.32 2.46 24.53
N ASN A 786 32.64 2.69 24.59
CA ASN A 786 33.36 2.89 25.84
C ASN A 786 32.88 4.16 26.55
N LYS A 787 32.66 5.25 25.82
CA LYS A 787 32.31 6.57 26.36
C LYS A 787 30.88 6.65 26.88
N CYS A 788 29.97 5.81 26.39
CA CYS A 788 28.59 5.73 26.89
C CYS A 788 28.57 5.47 28.40
N ASP A 789 29.42 4.56 28.88
CA ASP A 789 29.66 4.32 30.31
C ASP A 789 31.13 3.93 30.52
N MET A 790 31.98 4.96 30.67
CA MET A 790 33.43 4.79 30.79
C MET A 790 33.83 4.00 32.04
N GLU A 791 33.05 4.11 33.13
CA GLU A 791 33.33 3.40 34.37
C GLU A 791 33.10 1.90 34.18
N SER A 792 31.96 1.51 33.61
CA SER A 792 31.68 0.11 33.29
C SER A 792 32.62 -0.45 32.23
N ALA A 793 33.00 0.35 31.22
CA ALA A 793 33.98 -0.07 30.22
C ALA A 793 35.33 -0.38 30.87
N ARG A 794 35.89 0.55 31.67
CA ARG A 794 37.17 0.33 32.39
C ARG A 794 37.10 -0.91 33.26
N TYR A 795 36.03 -1.02 34.05
CA TYR A 795 35.82 -2.17 34.92
C TYR A 795 35.80 -3.49 34.14
N LEU A 796 35.08 -3.57 33.01
CA LEU A 796 35.01 -4.79 32.22
C LEU A 796 36.37 -5.18 31.63
N TYR A 797 37.10 -4.21 31.04
CA TYR A 797 38.44 -4.46 30.49
C TYR A 797 39.42 -4.92 31.57
N GLU A 798 39.49 -4.22 32.70
CA GLU A 798 40.35 -4.57 33.83
C GLU A 798 40.00 -5.94 34.38
N ARG A 799 38.72 -6.20 34.65
CA ARG A 799 38.29 -7.44 35.29
C ARG A 799 38.46 -8.66 34.39
N CYS A 800 38.28 -8.54 33.08
CA CYS A 800 38.59 -9.64 32.14
C CYS A 800 40.08 -10.02 32.20
N GLN A 801 40.99 -9.04 32.32
CA GLN A 801 42.43 -9.29 32.43
C GLN A 801 42.83 -9.94 33.76
N GLU A 802 42.16 -9.57 34.86
CA GLU A 802 42.39 -10.17 36.17
C GLU A 802 41.85 -11.59 36.28
N LEU A 803 40.68 -11.85 35.69
CA LEU A 803 39.99 -13.14 35.70
C LEU A 803 40.52 -14.12 34.65
N GLY A 804 41.47 -13.69 33.82
CA GLY A 804 42.03 -14.49 32.75
C GLY A 804 41.03 -14.84 31.64
N VAL A 805 40.10 -13.94 31.34
CA VAL A 805 39.15 -14.07 30.22
C VAL A 805 39.68 -13.24 29.04
N PRO A 806 40.03 -13.86 27.90
CA PRO A 806 40.53 -13.15 26.72
C PRO A 806 39.53 -12.10 26.21
N THR A 807 40.07 -10.97 25.76
CA THR A 807 39.29 -9.93 25.08
C THR A 807 39.75 -9.77 23.63
N VAL A 808 38.81 -9.39 22.78
CA VAL A 808 39.01 -9.11 21.37
C VAL A 808 38.42 -7.73 21.08
N THR A 809 39.26 -6.72 20.85
CA THR A 809 38.77 -5.38 20.57
C THR A 809 38.92 -5.05 19.08
N LEU A 810 37.84 -4.62 18.44
CA LEU A 810 37.84 -4.08 17.09
C LEU A 810 37.70 -2.56 17.17
N SER A 811 38.67 -1.84 16.62
CA SER A 811 38.63 -0.37 16.60
C SER A 811 38.03 0.20 15.32
N ARG A 812 37.67 1.49 15.39
CA ARG A 812 37.26 2.28 14.21
C ARG A 812 38.27 2.24 13.06
N TRP A 813 39.56 2.04 13.34
CA TRP A 813 40.60 2.04 12.31
C TRP A 813 40.46 0.84 11.38
N ALA A 814 40.05 -0.32 11.91
CA ALA A 814 39.74 -1.50 11.10
C ALA A 814 38.62 -1.22 10.11
N VAL A 815 37.58 -0.53 10.57
CA VAL A 815 36.42 -0.15 9.76
C VAL A 815 36.81 0.83 8.65
N TYR A 816 37.68 1.80 8.94
CA TYR A 816 38.22 2.72 7.92
C TYR A 816 39.08 2.01 6.87
N GLY A 817 39.62 0.84 7.18
CA GLY A 817 40.31 -0.03 6.24
C GLY A 817 39.39 -0.69 5.20
N CYS A 818 38.08 -0.77 5.45
CA CYS A 818 37.12 -1.46 4.59
C CYS A 818 35.80 -0.67 4.39
N PRO A 819 35.84 0.52 3.76
CA PRO A 819 34.62 1.26 3.44
C PRO A 819 33.78 0.53 2.38
N VAL A 820 32.46 0.61 2.49
CA VAL A 820 31.50 0.07 1.52
C VAL A 820 30.84 1.19 0.70
N SER A 821 30.47 0.89 -0.54
CA SER A 821 29.79 1.84 -1.43
C SER A 821 28.28 1.91 -1.16
N ASN A 822 27.63 3.02 -1.54
CA ASN A 822 26.16 3.15 -1.54
C ASN A 822 25.48 2.08 -2.43
N GLU A 823 26.17 1.63 -3.49
CA GLU A 823 25.68 0.61 -4.42
C GLU A 823 25.25 -0.66 -3.70
N LEU A 824 25.96 -1.08 -2.65
CA LEU A 824 25.60 -2.24 -1.84
C LEU A 824 24.19 -2.10 -1.27
N PHE A 825 23.86 -0.91 -0.75
CA PHE A 825 22.58 -0.63 -0.11
C PHE A 825 21.45 -0.62 -1.15
N ASP A 826 21.69 0.01 -2.30
CA ASP A 826 20.74 0.03 -3.41
C ASP A 826 20.52 -1.38 -3.99
N GLU A 827 21.57 -2.21 -4.06
CA GLU A 827 21.46 -3.61 -4.47
C GLU A 827 20.72 -4.48 -3.46
N LEU A 828 20.94 -4.30 -2.16
CA LEU A 828 20.17 -4.99 -1.13
C LEU A 828 18.70 -4.57 -1.18
N CYS A 829 18.41 -3.29 -1.45
CA CYS A 829 17.06 -2.78 -1.59
C CYS A 829 16.30 -3.41 -2.78
N LYS A 830 17.00 -3.84 -3.85
CA LYS A 830 16.38 -4.56 -4.99
C LYS A 830 15.81 -5.94 -4.62
N THR A 831 16.09 -6.44 -3.42
CA THR A 831 15.45 -7.65 -2.90
C THR A 831 14.01 -7.41 -2.44
N ASP A 832 13.57 -6.15 -2.36
CA ASP A 832 12.29 -5.72 -1.78
C ASP A 832 12.04 -6.22 -0.34
N HIS A 833 13.08 -6.71 0.33
CA HIS A 833 12.99 -7.16 1.72
C HIS A 833 12.78 -5.95 2.65
N MET A 834 11.77 -6.02 3.52
CA MET A 834 11.36 -4.87 4.35
C MET A 834 12.50 -4.26 5.19
N VAL A 835 13.39 -5.09 5.73
CA VAL A 835 14.59 -4.63 6.47
C VAL A 835 15.57 -3.91 5.54
N ALA A 836 15.89 -4.47 4.36
CA ALA A 836 16.82 -3.86 3.41
C ALA A 836 16.30 -2.50 2.89
N THR A 837 15.01 -2.43 2.55
CA THR A 837 14.35 -1.19 2.12
C THR A 837 14.36 -0.13 3.22
N ASN A 838 14.13 -0.53 4.48
CA ASN A 838 14.19 0.37 5.62
C ASN A 838 15.61 0.89 5.86
N LEU A 839 16.62 0.00 5.88
CA LEU A 839 18.01 0.38 6.11
C LEU A 839 18.54 1.32 5.02
N ARG A 840 18.22 1.06 3.76
CA ARG A 840 18.57 1.96 2.64
C ARG A 840 17.93 3.35 2.81
N ARG A 841 16.64 3.40 3.18
CA ARG A 841 15.92 4.67 3.43
C ARG A 841 16.52 5.46 4.59
N VAL A 842 16.77 4.81 5.72
CA VAL A 842 17.33 5.45 6.93
C VAL A 842 18.74 5.95 6.64
N SER A 843 19.60 5.11 6.03
CA SER A 843 20.98 5.49 5.65
C SER A 843 21.01 6.72 4.73
N MET A 844 20.18 6.71 3.68
CA MET A 844 20.08 7.83 2.75
C MET A 844 19.61 9.12 3.44
N THR A 845 18.62 9.01 4.33
CA THR A 845 18.07 10.14 5.07
C THR A 845 19.12 10.75 5.99
N SER A 846 19.82 9.93 6.77
CA SER A 846 20.86 10.37 7.71
C SER A 846 22.04 11.04 6.99
N ILE A 847 22.49 10.50 5.86
CA ILE A 847 23.58 11.09 5.06
C ILE A 847 23.17 12.43 4.45
N ASN A 848 21.96 12.52 3.89
CA ASN A 848 21.45 13.76 3.33
C ASN A 848 21.24 14.83 4.40
N GLU A 849 20.80 14.45 5.60
CA GLU A 849 20.69 15.38 6.72
C GLU A 849 22.07 15.87 7.18
N LEU A 850 23.05 14.98 7.31
CA LEU A 850 24.42 15.36 7.64
C LEU A 850 25.01 16.31 6.59
N TRP A 851 24.78 16.04 5.29
CA TRP A 851 25.18 16.92 4.19
C TRP A 851 24.58 18.33 4.32
N ARG A 852 23.29 18.44 4.63
CA ARG A 852 22.66 19.75 4.89
C ARG A 852 23.33 20.48 6.05
N LYS A 853 23.59 19.78 7.16
CA LYS A 853 24.20 20.39 8.35
C LYS A 853 25.62 20.89 8.11
N VAL A 854 26.49 20.11 7.46
CA VAL A 854 27.89 20.49 7.24
C VAL A 854 28.07 21.67 6.27
N ASN A 855 27.03 21.98 5.47
CA ASN A 855 27.00 23.12 4.56
C ASN A 855 26.60 24.45 5.23
N LEU A 856 26.12 24.40 6.47
CA LEU A 856 25.83 25.60 7.25
C LEU A 856 27.14 26.17 7.84
N PRO A 857 27.27 27.49 8.04
CA PRO A 857 28.44 28.08 8.67
C PRO A 857 28.57 27.63 10.14
N PHE A 858 29.77 27.69 10.73
CA PHE A 858 29.94 27.51 12.17
C PHE A 858 30.19 28.88 12.84
N PRO A 859 29.52 29.21 13.96
CA PRO A 859 28.43 28.46 14.61
C PRO A 859 27.08 28.73 13.92
N HIS A 860 26.23 27.71 13.78
CA HIS A 860 24.86 27.85 13.29
C HIS A 860 23.92 26.91 14.04
N PRO A 861 22.70 27.33 14.46
CA PRO A 861 21.78 26.49 15.24
C PRO A 861 21.45 25.15 14.56
N GLY A 862 21.30 25.16 13.23
CA GLY A 862 21.08 23.95 12.43
C GLY A 862 22.26 22.95 12.39
N ARG A 863 23.42 23.25 12.99
CA ARG A 863 24.55 22.32 13.16
C ARG A 863 24.55 21.66 14.54
N GLU A 864 23.38 21.46 15.11
CA GLU A 864 23.22 20.80 16.40
C GLU A 864 24.01 19.47 16.46
N LYS A 865 24.78 19.27 17.54
CA LYS A 865 25.63 18.09 17.79
C LYS A 865 26.85 17.92 16.86
N LEU A 866 27.14 18.86 15.95
CA LEU A 866 28.32 18.81 15.09
C LEU A 866 29.43 19.77 15.56
N PRO A 867 30.65 19.26 15.82
CA PRO A 867 31.79 20.12 16.16
C PRO A 867 32.28 20.91 14.93
N GLU A 868 33.02 21.99 15.17
CA GLU A 868 33.57 22.88 14.13
C GLU A 868 34.34 22.11 13.03
N ARG A 869 35.13 21.11 13.44
CA ARG A 869 35.91 20.25 12.54
C ARG A 869 35.07 19.50 11.50
N CYS A 870 33.78 19.25 11.78
CA CYS A 870 32.89 18.50 10.90
C CYS A 870 32.22 19.42 9.87
N ASN A 871 33.02 19.97 8.95
CA ASN A 871 32.60 20.89 7.88
C ASN A 871 32.49 20.20 6.51
N ARG A 872 32.09 20.93 5.46
CA ARG A 872 31.95 20.41 4.08
C ARG A 872 33.21 19.68 3.59
N LYS A 873 34.39 20.23 3.86
CA LYS A 873 35.67 19.61 3.47
C LYS A 873 35.88 18.27 4.18
N TRP A 874 35.61 18.21 5.49
CA TRP A 874 35.65 16.97 6.26
C TRP A 874 34.67 15.93 5.71
N PHE A 875 33.43 16.33 5.42
CA PHE A 875 32.42 15.43 4.86
C PHE A 875 32.89 14.87 3.51
N CYS A 876 33.43 15.74 2.63
CA CYS A 876 33.89 15.30 1.32
C CYS A 876 35.09 14.34 1.41
N GLY A 877 36.04 14.62 2.29
CA GLY A 877 37.17 13.72 2.56
C GLY A 877 36.71 12.36 3.09
N THR A 878 35.70 12.36 3.98
CA THR A 878 35.19 11.16 4.65
C THR A 878 34.38 10.26 3.72
N PHE A 879 33.39 10.80 3.01
CA PHE A 879 32.40 10.01 2.25
C PHE A 879 32.75 9.87 0.73
N PHE A 880 33.61 10.74 0.20
CA PHE A 880 34.01 10.74 -1.22
C PHE A 880 35.50 10.53 -1.45
N GLY A 881 36.34 10.77 -0.45
CA GLY A 881 37.80 10.80 -0.63
C GLY A 881 38.29 11.94 -1.53
N LYS A 882 37.54 13.06 -1.59
CA LYS A 882 37.85 14.26 -2.38
C LYS A 882 37.78 15.51 -1.51
N ASP A 883 38.49 16.57 -1.91
CA ASP A 883 38.50 17.83 -1.15
C ASP A 883 37.16 18.58 -1.21
N ASP A 884 36.43 18.51 -2.32
CA ASP A 884 35.12 19.14 -2.50
C ASP A 884 34.32 18.50 -3.65
N ILE A 885 32.99 18.71 -3.64
CA ILE A 885 32.06 18.31 -4.70
C ILE A 885 31.14 19.48 -5.03
N ARG A 886 30.91 19.79 -6.31
CA ARG A 886 29.94 20.80 -6.75
C ARG A 886 28.50 20.25 -6.72
N ARG A 887 27.90 20.18 -5.54
CA ARG A 887 26.46 19.96 -5.36
C ARG A 887 25.90 20.91 -4.30
N ASP A 888 24.64 21.29 -4.50
CA ASP A 888 23.92 22.16 -3.59
C ASP A 888 23.69 21.47 -2.22
N GLY A 889 23.62 22.26 -1.15
CA GLY A 889 23.44 21.78 0.21
C GLY A 889 22.07 21.19 0.48
N SER A 890 21.04 21.53 -0.31
CA SER A 890 19.67 21.03 -0.14
C SER A 890 19.39 19.72 -0.91
N ALA A 891 20.14 19.48 -1.98
CA ALA A 891 19.99 18.32 -2.86
C ALA A 891 20.49 17.02 -2.20
N SER A 892 19.92 15.88 -2.62
CA SER A 892 20.41 14.56 -2.21
C SER A 892 21.85 14.36 -2.71
N ILE A 893 22.70 13.81 -1.83
CA ILE A 893 24.10 13.52 -2.13
C ILE A 893 24.38 12.02 -2.25
N TRP A 894 23.36 11.20 -2.01
CA TRP A 894 23.47 9.74 -1.87
C TRP A 894 24.12 9.05 -3.06
N ASP A 895 23.79 9.44 -4.29
CA ASP A 895 24.33 8.89 -5.55
C ASP A 895 25.85 9.07 -5.69
N LEU A 896 26.44 10.03 -4.98
CA LEU A 896 27.88 10.30 -5.03
C LEU A 896 28.68 9.65 -3.90
N VAL A 897 28.01 9.06 -2.90
CA VAL A 897 28.66 8.49 -1.70
C VAL A 897 29.40 7.22 -2.07
N THR A 898 30.71 7.19 -1.79
CA THR A 898 31.57 6.04 -2.11
C THR A 898 32.11 5.30 -0.89
N LYS A 899 32.05 5.93 0.29
CA LYS A 899 32.58 5.39 1.53
C LYS A 899 31.55 5.50 2.64
N LEU A 900 30.99 4.36 3.02
CA LEU A 900 30.18 4.16 4.22
C LEU A 900 30.90 3.15 5.12
N PHE A 901 30.69 3.24 6.42
CA PHE A 901 31.45 2.49 7.41
C PHE A 901 30.50 1.59 8.18
N MET A 902 30.83 0.29 8.21
CA MET A 902 30.06 -0.74 8.92
C MET A 902 30.90 -1.26 10.09
N TYR A 903 30.64 -0.75 11.28
CA TYR A 903 31.40 -1.08 12.48
C TYR A 903 30.94 -2.40 13.09
N ASP A 904 29.66 -2.49 13.43
CA ASP A 904 29.11 -3.66 14.13
C ASP A 904 29.09 -4.95 13.31
N PRO A 905 28.83 -4.92 11.98
CA PRO A 905 28.98 -6.11 11.14
C PRO A 905 30.40 -6.69 11.16
N LEU A 906 31.44 -5.84 11.23
CA LEU A 906 32.82 -6.31 11.30
C LEU A 906 33.15 -6.90 12.68
N ALA A 907 32.58 -6.35 13.76
CA ALA A 907 32.71 -6.93 15.10
C ALA A 907 32.04 -8.30 15.19
N MET A 908 30.86 -8.46 14.56
CA MET A 908 30.17 -9.74 14.43
C MET A 908 31.00 -10.78 13.66
N LEU A 909 31.70 -10.38 12.59
CA LEU A 909 32.61 -11.29 11.86
C LEU A 909 33.78 -11.76 12.73
N CYS A 910 34.24 -10.97 13.70
CA CYS A 910 35.29 -11.38 14.62
C CYS A 910 34.86 -12.52 15.55
N CYS A 911 33.56 -12.77 15.71
CA CYS A 911 33.03 -13.89 16.49
C CYS A 911 33.08 -15.24 15.74
N VAL A 912 33.39 -15.23 14.44
CA VAL A 912 33.49 -16.42 13.59
C VAL A 912 34.95 -16.80 13.42
N ASP A 913 35.34 -17.98 13.92
CA ASP A 913 36.73 -18.43 13.92
C ASP A 913 37.37 -18.48 12.52
N GLU A 914 36.59 -18.91 11.51
CA GLU A 914 37.07 -18.96 10.13
C GLU A 914 37.37 -17.56 9.56
N TYR A 915 36.41 -16.64 9.71
CA TYR A 915 36.49 -15.31 9.10
C TYR A 915 37.45 -14.38 9.84
N ARG A 916 37.61 -14.57 11.15
CA ARG A 916 38.45 -13.69 11.95
C ARG A 916 39.94 -13.82 11.59
N HIS A 917 40.39 -14.99 11.14
CA HIS A 917 41.76 -15.19 10.65
C HIS A 917 41.92 -14.92 9.14
N GLU A 918 40.84 -15.07 8.37
CA GLU A 918 40.83 -14.80 6.93
C GLU A 918 40.95 -13.29 6.64
N PHE A 919 40.23 -12.45 7.39
CA PHE A 919 40.08 -11.03 7.04
C PHE A 919 40.87 -10.05 7.92
N PHE A 920 41.31 -10.47 9.11
CA PHE A 920 41.95 -9.57 10.07
C PHE A 920 43.36 -10.01 10.49
N ARG A 921 44.26 -9.02 10.58
CA ARG A 921 45.59 -9.12 11.17
C ARG A 921 45.52 -8.66 12.62
N TRP A 922 45.87 -9.57 13.51
CA TRP A 922 45.78 -9.38 14.96
C TRP A 922 47.06 -8.76 15.51
N THR A 923 46.89 -7.76 16.37
CA THR A 923 47.91 -7.34 17.33
C THR A 923 47.56 -7.96 18.68
N THR A 924 48.55 -8.40 19.43
CA THR A 924 48.34 -9.10 20.70
C THR A 924 49.08 -8.42 21.84
N LYS A 925 48.49 -8.48 23.03
CA LYS A 925 49.16 -8.11 24.27
C LYS A 925 48.89 -9.18 25.32
N GLU A 926 49.94 -9.66 25.97
CA GLU A 926 49.82 -10.61 27.07
C GLU A 926 49.73 -9.84 28.38
N VAL A 927 48.68 -10.09 29.17
CA VAL A 927 48.47 -9.52 30.50
C VAL A 927 48.10 -10.67 31.44
N ASN A 928 48.79 -10.79 32.56
CA ASN A 928 48.57 -11.87 33.55
C ASN A 928 48.52 -13.29 32.95
N GLY A 929 49.33 -13.56 31.91
CA GLY A 929 49.38 -14.86 31.24
C GLY A 929 48.24 -15.14 30.24
N VAL A 930 47.41 -14.14 29.93
CA VAL A 930 46.33 -14.23 28.95
C VAL A 930 46.60 -13.32 27.77
N ILE A 931 46.42 -13.86 26.56
CA ILE A 931 46.63 -13.14 25.31
C ILE A 931 45.33 -12.43 24.92
N HIS A 932 45.39 -11.11 24.91
CA HIS A 932 44.33 -10.24 24.42
C HIS A 932 44.60 -9.82 22.98
N HIS A 933 43.55 -9.78 22.16
CA HIS A 933 43.64 -9.54 20.73
C HIS A 933 43.03 -8.19 20.36
N PHE A 934 43.63 -7.51 19.39
CA PHE A 934 43.19 -6.21 18.94
C PHE A 934 43.40 -6.02 17.44
N VAL A 935 42.42 -5.39 16.77
CA VAL A 935 42.47 -5.07 15.34
C VAL A 935 42.24 -3.58 15.14
N GLY A 936 43.09 -2.97 14.30
CA GLY A 936 43.07 -1.54 14.02
C GLY A 936 43.84 -0.73 15.05
N VAL A 937 45.17 -0.83 15.04
CA VAL A 937 46.04 -0.08 15.97
C VAL A 937 46.12 1.40 15.63
N SER A 938 46.14 1.71 14.34
CA SER A 938 46.17 3.07 13.84
C SER A 938 45.61 3.13 12.42
N GLU A 939 45.47 4.31 11.85
CA GLU A 939 45.11 4.50 10.45
C GLU A 939 46.06 3.74 9.50
N SER A 940 47.37 3.80 9.79
CA SER A 940 48.41 3.11 9.00
C SER A 940 48.44 1.59 9.20
N ASN A 941 47.89 1.10 10.31
CA ASN A 941 47.78 -0.32 10.64
C ASN A 941 46.34 -0.65 11.03
N ASN A 942 45.45 -0.57 10.04
CA ASN A 942 44.02 -0.86 10.22
C ASN A 942 43.73 -2.34 10.53
N GLY A 943 44.66 -3.25 10.23
CA GLY A 943 44.49 -4.67 10.51
C GLY A 943 43.52 -5.41 9.58
N VAL A 944 43.00 -4.81 8.51
CA VAL A 944 42.24 -5.52 7.47
C VAL A 944 43.23 -6.07 6.43
N ILE A 945 43.15 -7.38 6.14
CA ILE A 945 44.09 -8.06 5.22
C ILE A 945 43.79 -7.70 3.77
N ASP A 946 42.56 -7.94 3.31
CA ASP A 946 42.07 -7.60 1.97
C ASP A 946 40.68 -6.93 2.07
N PRO A 947 40.63 -5.58 1.99
CA PRO A 947 39.38 -4.84 2.06
C PRO A 947 38.37 -5.22 0.97
N LYS A 948 38.84 -5.58 -0.23
CA LYS A 948 37.94 -5.88 -1.35
C LYS A 948 37.32 -7.26 -1.18
N ALA A 949 38.12 -8.25 -0.75
CA ALA A 949 37.61 -9.58 -0.41
C ALA A 949 36.60 -9.52 0.73
N LEU A 950 36.89 -8.76 1.78
CA LEU A 950 35.99 -8.55 2.92
C LEU A 950 34.67 -7.87 2.51
N CYS A 951 34.74 -6.80 1.71
CA CYS A 951 33.54 -6.13 1.20
C CYS A 951 32.68 -7.07 0.33
N ASN A 952 33.30 -7.87 -0.54
CA ASN A 952 32.59 -8.85 -1.35
C ASN A 952 31.93 -9.94 -0.48
N LYS A 953 32.62 -10.39 0.56
CA LYS A 953 32.10 -11.38 1.51
C LYS A 953 30.89 -10.83 2.28
N LEU A 954 30.98 -9.60 2.80
CA LEU A 954 29.85 -8.93 3.45
C LEU A 954 28.65 -8.81 2.51
N SER A 955 28.87 -8.31 1.28
CA SER A 955 27.82 -8.19 0.27
C SER A 955 27.14 -9.53 -0.01
N TYR A 956 27.93 -10.59 -0.17
CA TYR A 956 27.42 -11.95 -0.34
C TYR A 956 26.59 -12.41 0.87
N LEU A 957 27.09 -12.23 2.09
CA LEU A 957 26.40 -12.68 3.31
C LEU A 957 25.10 -11.92 3.54
N PHE A 958 25.05 -10.60 3.30
CA PHE A 958 23.81 -9.83 3.38
C PHE A 958 22.78 -10.31 2.37
N ARG A 959 23.16 -10.45 1.10
CA ARG A 959 22.27 -10.96 0.06
C ARG A 959 21.79 -12.38 0.37
N PHE A 960 22.67 -13.23 0.89
CA PHE A 960 22.34 -14.57 1.34
C PHE A 960 21.31 -14.49 2.48
N SER A 961 21.54 -13.68 3.51
CA SER A 961 20.58 -13.55 4.62
C SER A 961 19.19 -13.14 4.16
N LEU A 962 19.10 -12.16 3.26
CA LEU A 962 17.83 -11.67 2.72
C LEU A 962 17.16 -12.67 1.79
N ARG A 963 17.93 -13.38 0.96
CA ARG A 963 17.39 -14.44 0.10
C ARG A 963 16.91 -15.60 0.93
N GLU A 964 17.71 -16.08 1.87
CA GLU A 964 17.34 -17.18 2.75
C GLU A 964 16.26 -16.82 3.77
N SER A 965 16.10 -15.56 4.17
CA SER A 965 14.89 -15.17 4.91
C SER A 965 13.64 -15.24 4.04
N LEU A 966 13.82 -15.09 2.72
CA LEU A 966 12.78 -15.28 1.71
C LEU A 966 12.71 -16.72 1.16
N GLN A 967 13.70 -17.60 1.43
CA GLN A 967 13.86 -18.98 0.91
C GLN A 967 13.92 -20.08 1.97
N ASN A 968 14.12 -19.82 3.26
CA ASN A 968 13.69 -20.74 4.33
C ASN A 968 12.15 -20.84 4.38
N ILE A 969 11.48 -19.99 3.62
CA ILE A 969 10.12 -20.10 3.10
C ILE A 969 9.97 -21.24 2.05
N GLU A 970 11.07 -21.66 1.40
CA GLU A 970 11.18 -22.69 0.35
C GLU A 970 11.90 -23.99 0.78
N GLU A 971 12.87 -24.01 1.71
CA GLU A 971 13.68 -25.24 2.01
C GLU A 971 13.28 -26.02 3.26
N SER A 972 12.46 -25.48 4.15
CA SER A 972 11.78 -26.33 5.15
C SER A 972 10.64 -27.17 4.50
N SER A 973 10.45 -27.01 3.18
CA SER A 973 9.58 -27.77 2.27
C SER A 973 10.24 -28.98 1.60
N ASN A 974 11.32 -29.51 2.14
CA ASN A 974 11.84 -30.84 1.77
C ASN A 974 11.80 -31.83 2.94
#